data_AF-A0A520QEK8-F1
#
_entry.id   AF-A0A520QEK8-F1
#
_cell.length_a   1.000
_cell.length_b   1.000
_cell.length_c   1.000
_cell.angle_alpha   90.00
_cell.angle_beta   90.00
_cell.angle_gamma   90.00
#
_symmetry.space_group_name_H-M   'P 1'
#
loop_
_entity.id
_entity.type
_entity.pdbx_description
1 polymer ?
#
loop_
_entity_poly.entity_id
_entity_poly.type
_entity_poly.pdbx_seq_one_letter_code
_entity_poly.pdbx_strand_id
1 'polypeptide(L)'
;MHQADGGHPAGALRRHGRDHAAELRPRLRGGPRHLHHAVREDRARAGVRQLAHIAPAHRPAAREGASAARDAARRADRRRLGPGHAPVPRRDPARGGAEDRDRAGRQPARRGGAGQAAARRGRDGELRRGLPRRGRRAGHPLRLAGERRGRHRHPVAQEESVRRALWLSLLVLGCDGATELDAGADAAPDSGVDGGVDAGPAVIVRSDEREPCREQNPLRNAYFGDLHVHTAVSFDANAYGTRTRPRDAYRFARGEAIGLPPHDAEGAPSRTAQLDRPLDFAAVTDHAEFFGEIDICTDPTSPGYDSTTCRTYRDGDSAIPDYGELTNLLFMPGRTARVCRGNPGLCEARDIAIWEDMQAAAEEFQDRSADCGFTTFVGYEWTGSAGGTNLHRNILFRGRSVQRVPVSYLDAPTAGELWTRLDATCLDTGTPCDLLSIPHNGNLGGGQMFVPMTEDGAAYDAEDAARRARLEPLVEIYQHKGASECVPGLDDPLASEDELCGFEMFHPNLCTGAADDPPDCVGVCNGGGVGFLGGCVGPGDLARGALRTGLAEEARVGVNPFRFGFIGSTDTHVSTAGLVREDGWPGHAGENEDEPADQLQVPEGALVRGRTASPGGLAVIWAEENSREALFDAMRRRETYATSGPRLVVRFFAGWGYPADLCDRADALETGYDEGVPMGGALSSAPDGAAPTFFVSALRDAMGAPLQRVQIIKGWLEGGETRERVYEVAGDPDNGASVDEATCAPTGDGFDSLCDVWTDPDFDPTQPAFYYARVLENPTCRWSRYACNALGLDCATLPADSPHAACCDPAIPHTLQERAWTSPVWYSP
;
A
#
# COMPACT_ATOMS: atom_id res chain seq x y z
N MET A 1 -50.95 -47.87 -20.18
CA MET A 1 -51.27 -48.57 -18.91
C MET A 1 -51.67 -47.52 -17.87
N HIS A 2 -52.43 -47.91 -16.84
CA HIS A 2 -53.08 -47.00 -15.88
C HIS A 2 -52.07 -46.08 -15.15
N GLN A 3 -52.34 -44.77 -14.92
CA GLN A 3 -53.50 -44.09 -14.30
C GLN A 3 -53.55 -44.26 -12.76
N ALA A 4 -53.90 -43.24 -11.96
CA ALA A 4 -54.20 -41.82 -12.24
C ALA A 4 -54.18 -40.96 -10.96
N ASP A 5 -54.25 -39.63 -11.14
CA ASP A 5 -55.04 -38.61 -10.42
C ASP A 5 -55.70 -39.01 -9.08
N GLY A 6 -55.75 -38.20 -8.01
CA GLY A 6 -55.85 -36.74 -7.94
C GLY A 6 -57.08 -36.37 -7.05
N GLY A 7 -57.09 -35.22 -6.37
CA GLY A 7 -58.25 -34.87 -5.52
C GLY A 7 -58.05 -33.75 -4.49
N HIS A 8 -58.55 -32.56 -4.82
CA HIS A 8 -59.07 -31.57 -3.86
C HIS A 8 -60.51 -31.99 -3.42
N PRO A 9 -61.14 -31.42 -2.36
CA PRO A 9 -60.97 -30.04 -1.88
C PRO A 9 -61.04 -29.80 -0.34
N ALA A 10 -61.03 -28.50 -0.03
CA ALA A 10 -61.25 -27.81 1.24
C ALA A 10 -62.22 -28.41 2.28
N GLY A 11 -61.90 -28.18 3.56
CA GLY A 11 -62.81 -28.34 4.71
C GLY A 11 -62.34 -27.51 5.92
N ALA A 12 -62.91 -26.32 6.12
CA ALA A 12 -62.55 -25.42 7.22
C ALA A 12 -63.63 -25.39 8.30
N LEU A 13 -63.25 -25.39 9.60
CA LEU A 13 -63.73 -24.46 10.65
C LEU A 13 -63.30 -24.83 12.10
N ARG A 14 -62.68 -23.84 12.75
CA ARG A 14 -62.63 -23.49 14.19
C ARG A 14 -63.40 -24.36 15.21
N ARG A 15 -62.79 -24.60 16.39
CA ARG A 15 -63.17 -23.99 17.71
C ARG A 15 -62.21 -24.34 18.88
N HIS A 16 -62.26 -23.55 19.96
CA HIS A 16 -61.58 -23.76 21.26
C HIS A 16 -62.27 -24.91 22.05
N GLY A 17 -61.69 -25.67 22.98
CA GLY A 17 -60.67 -25.42 24.03
C GLY A 17 -61.16 -26.00 25.38
N ARG A 18 -60.30 -26.04 26.43
CA ARG A 18 -60.56 -26.46 27.84
C ARG A 18 -60.73 -27.97 28.13
N ASP A 19 -60.46 -28.52 29.33
CA ASP A 19 -59.60 -28.15 30.50
C ASP A 19 -59.46 -29.35 31.49
N HIS A 20 -58.61 -29.22 32.53
CA HIS A 20 -58.43 -30.06 33.75
C HIS A 20 -57.62 -31.39 33.60
N ALA A 21 -56.61 -31.73 34.41
CA ALA A 21 -56.36 -31.76 35.89
C ALA A 21 -56.78 -33.10 36.54
N ALA A 22 -56.17 -33.64 37.63
CA ALA A 22 -55.32 -33.13 38.73
C ALA A 22 -54.17 -34.13 39.06
N GLU A 23 -53.01 -33.80 39.64
CA GLU A 23 -52.62 -33.19 40.95
C GLU A 23 -52.67 -34.15 42.18
N LEU A 24 -51.59 -34.19 42.98
CA LEU A 24 -51.59 -34.64 44.39
C LEU A 24 -50.42 -34.02 45.19
N ARG A 25 -50.63 -33.68 46.47
CA ARG A 25 -49.68 -32.94 47.34
C ARG A 25 -49.93 -33.16 48.84
N PRO A 26 -48.88 -33.06 49.69
CA PRO A 26 -48.99 -32.64 51.11
C PRO A 26 -48.61 -31.17 51.41
N ARG A 27 -48.31 -30.85 52.69
CA ARG A 27 -48.22 -29.54 53.40
C ARG A 27 -47.22 -29.67 54.58
N LEU A 28 -46.64 -28.69 55.31
CA LEU A 28 -46.35 -27.23 55.34
C LEU A 28 -45.35 -27.03 56.54
N ARG A 29 -44.73 -25.91 56.96
CA ARG A 29 -44.68 -24.43 56.76
C ARG A 29 -43.28 -23.94 57.29
N GLY A 30 -42.72 -22.75 57.03
CA GLY A 30 -43.11 -21.69 56.10
C GLY A 30 -42.75 -20.23 56.47
N GLY A 31 -41.56 -19.88 57.00
CA GLY A 31 -41.11 -18.48 57.17
C GLY A 31 -39.73 -18.31 57.84
N PRO A 32 -39.09 -17.11 57.83
CA PRO A 32 -39.52 -15.80 57.28
C PRO A 32 -38.79 -15.39 55.97
N ARG A 33 -38.84 -14.09 55.58
CA ARG A 33 -38.32 -13.52 54.31
C ARG A 33 -37.78 -12.08 54.46
N HIS A 34 -36.82 -11.71 53.60
CA HIS A 34 -36.50 -10.35 53.11
C HIS A 34 -35.84 -10.48 51.71
N LEU A 35 -35.69 -9.45 50.86
CA LEU A 35 -36.71 -8.59 50.25
C LEU A 35 -36.12 -7.94 48.97
N HIS A 36 -36.81 -7.96 47.82
CA HIS A 36 -36.44 -7.23 46.60
C HIS A 36 -37.16 -5.87 46.53
N HIS A 37 -36.65 -4.91 45.73
CA HIS A 37 -37.46 -4.29 44.67
C HIS A 37 -36.63 -3.53 43.62
N ALA A 38 -37.22 -3.35 42.44
CA ALA A 38 -36.85 -2.40 41.37
C ALA A 38 -38.08 -1.52 41.03
N VAL A 39 -37.96 -0.51 40.14
CA VAL A 39 -39.08 0.03 39.31
C VAL A 39 -38.59 1.00 38.21
N ARG A 40 -39.46 1.24 37.22
CA ARG A 40 -39.30 2.10 36.01
C ARG A 40 -39.89 3.53 36.17
N GLU A 41 -39.87 4.28 35.07
CA GLU A 41 -40.62 5.49 34.65
C GLU A 41 -42.11 5.52 35.12
N ASP A 42 -42.89 6.63 35.06
CA ASP A 42 -42.91 7.73 34.07
C ASP A 42 -43.55 9.06 34.61
N ARG A 43 -43.68 10.08 33.75
CA ARG A 43 -44.01 11.50 34.01
C ARG A 43 -45.50 11.85 34.11
N ALA A 44 -45.80 12.94 34.83
CA ALA A 44 -47.01 13.77 34.64
C ALA A 44 -46.74 15.26 34.95
N ARG A 45 -47.57 16.20 34.44
CA ARG A 45 -47.44 17.67 34.58
C ARG A 45 -48.65 18.30 35.30
N ALA A 46 -48.47 19.42 36.03
CA ALA A 46 -49.12 20.74 35.75
C ALA A 46 -49.19 21.75 36.93
N GLY A 47 -48.78 23.01 36.69
CA GLY A 47 -49.32 24.24 37.33
C GLY A 47 -48.83 24.64 38.75
N VAL A 48 -48.94 25.90 39.23
CA VAL A 48 -49.26 27.21 38.60
C VAL A 48 -48.55 28.39 39.35
N ARG A 49 -47.95 29.32 38.59
CA ARG A 49 -47.53 30.74 38.85
C ARG A 49 -47.53 31.35 40.27
N GLN A 50 -46.42 32.07 40.60
CA GLN A 50 -46.27 33.48 41.09
C GLN A 50 -44.77 33.75 41.41
N LEU A 51 -44.16 34.97 41.50
CA LEU A 51 -44.48 36.37 41.10
C LEU A 51 -43.16 37.21 40.99
N ALA A 52 -43.29 38.49 40.57
CA ALA A 52 -42.47 39.68 40.94
C ALA A 52 -40.93 39.79 40.68
N HIS A 53 -40.57 40.34 39.52
CA HIS A 53 -39.88 41.63 39.29
C HIS A 53 -38.59 42.12 40.03
N ILE A 54 -37.73 42.76 39.20
CA ILE A 54 -36.74 43.86 39.44
C ILE A 54 -35.25 43.49 39.62
N ALA A 55 -34.39 44.31 39.01
CA ALA A 55 -32.90 44.24 38.93
C ALA A 55 -32.28 45.43 39.75
N PRO A 56 -31.10 46.09 39.51
CA PRO A 56 -30.11 46.00 38.40
C PRO A 56 -28.59 46.11 38.76
N ALA A 57 -27.72 45.99 37.74
CA ALA A 57 -26.41 46.68 37.53
C ALA A 57 -25.25 46.47 38.58
N HIS A 58 -23.95 46.68 38.30
CA HIS A 58 -23.27 47.72 37.50
C HIS A 58 -21.82 47.39 37.03
N ARG A 59 -21.40 47.99 35.90
CA ARG A 59 -20.01 48.46 35.60
C ARG A 59 -19.92 49.99 35.89
N PRO A 60 -18.74 50.58 36.19
CA PRO A 60 -17.77 51.11 35.18
C PRO A 60 -16.34 50.55 35.44
N ALA A 61 -15.16 51.07 35.07
CA ALA A 61 -14.64 52.28 34.37
C ALA A 61 -13.36 51.87 33.55
N ALA A 62 -12.65 52.61 32.69
CA ALA A 62 -12.44 54.05 32.39
C ALA A 62 -11.49 54.78 33.37
N ARG A 63 -10.55 55.68 32.98
CA ARG A 63 -10.29 56.57 31.81
C ARG A 63 -8.75 56.68 31.58
N GLU A 64 -8.11 57.29 30.56
CA GLU A 64 -8.32 57.85 29.19
C GLU A 64 -6.91 58.23 28.64
N GLY A 65 -6.62 58.57 27.37
CA GLY A 65 -7.42 58.59 26.13
C GLY A 65 -6.91 59.58 25.05
N ALA A 66 -7.29 59.33 23.78
CA ALA A 66 -7.39 60.27 22.63
C ALA A 66 -6.18 60.62 21.70
N SER A 67 -6.57 61.02 20.47
CA SER A 67 -5.92 61.97 19.54
C SER A 67 -5.00 61.50 18.38
N ALA A 68 -5.67 61.22 17.25
CA ALA A 68 -5.41 61.79 15.90
C ALA A 68 -4.26 61.26 15.00
N ALA A 69 -4.50 61.36 13.70
CA ALA A 69 -3.58 61.02 12.60
C ALA A 69 -2.95 62.27 11.96
N ARG A 70 -1.80 62.11 11.28
CA ARG A 70 -1.39 62.88 10.07
C ARG A 70 -0.07 62.40 9.43
N ASP A 71 -0.15 62.16 8.12
CA ASP A 71 0.71 62.65 7.04
C ASP A 71 2.26 62.76 7.20
N ALA A 72 2.93 62.01 6.30
CA ALA A 72 3.91 62.52 5.33
C ALA A 72 5.29 63.12 5.77
N ALA A 73 6.31 62.27 5.67
CA ALA A 73 7.50 62.43 4.82
C ALA A 73 8.34 63.75 4.80
N ARG A 74 9.61 63.64 5.26
CA ARG A 74 10.87 64.13 4.61
C ARG A 74 12.07 63.58 5.39
N ARG A 75 13.06 62.90 4.78
CA ARG A 75 14.16 63.36 3.89
C ARG A 75 15.32 64.14 4.57
N ALA A 76 16.33 63.36 4.97
CA ALA A 76 17.75 63.46 4.57
C ALA A 76 18.69 64.60 5.04
N ASP A 77 19.79 64.17 5.67
CA ASP A 77 21.20 64.58 5.48
C ASP A 77 22.04 63.28 5.66
N ARG A 78 23.15 62.89 4.99
CA ARG A 78 24.37 63.54 4.45
C ARG A 78 25.21 64.20 5.57
N ARG A 79 26.55 64.13 5.64
CA ARG A 79 27.66 63.61 4.78
C ARG A 79 28.95 63.52 5.67
N ARG A 80 30.09 62.87 5.37
CA ARG A 80 30.64 62.09 4.23
C ARG A 80 30.80 60.58 4.65
N LEU A 81 31.90 59.78 4.62
CA LEU A 81 33.33 59.80 4.21
C LEU A 81 33.77 58.37 3.75
N GLY A 82 34.83 58.27 2.91
CA GLY A 82 35.81 57.15 2.86
C GLY A 82 35.40 55.76 2.28
N PRO A 83 36.02 55.26 1.19
CA PRO A 83 35.71 53.95 0.62
C PRO A 83 36.85 52.90 0.69
N GLY A 84 36.47 51.61 0.57
CA GLY A 84 37.26 50.61 -0.16
C GLY A 84 37.60 49.31 0.57
N HIS A 85 37.02 48.19 0.12
CA HIS A 85 37.75 47.11 -0.57
C HIS A 85 36.77 46.23 -1.38
N ALA A 86 37.30 45.42 -2.30
CA ALA A 86 36.55 44.60 -3.27
C ALA A 86 36.68 43.08 -2.94
N PRO A 87 35.84 42.19 -3.52
CA PRO A 87 35.70 40.82 -3.03
C PRO A 87 36.83 39.86 -3.48
N VAL A 88 37.00 38.78 -2.72
CA VAL A 88 37.92 37.65 -3.00
C VAL A 88 37.18 36.58 -3.83
N PRO A 89 37.82 35.94 -4.84
CA PRO A 89 37.10 35.18 -5.87
C PRO A 89 37.06 33.65 -5.69
N ARG A 90 36.38 32.99 -6.64
CA ARG A 90 36.36 31.53 -6.86
C ARG A 90 37.77 30.94 -7.00
N ARG A 91 37.92 29.66 -6.66
CA ARG A 91 39.13 28.86 -6.90
C ARG A 91 38.96 27.96 -8.13
N ASP A 92 39.90 28.07 -9.07
CA ASP A 92 40.29 26.98 -9.99
C ASP A 92 41.66 26.43 -9.55
N PRO A 93 41.96 25.13 -9.73
CA PRO A 93 43.27 24.55 -9.43
C PRO A 93 44.27 24.76 -10.57
N ALA A 94 45.55 25.01 -10.23
CA ALA A 94 46.64 25.22 -11.18
C ALA A 94 47.68 24.07 -11.17
N ARG A 95 48.43 23.92 -12.28
CA ARG A 95 49.37 22.81 -12.54
C ARG A 95 50.83 23.08 -12.15
N GLY A 96 51.59 22.00 -11.95
CA GLY A 96 53.05 21.89 -12.14
C GLY A 96 53.71 21.04 -11.05
N GLY A 97 54.58 20.07 -11.32
CA GLY A 97 55.16 19.49 -12.55
C GLY A 97 56.06 18.29 -12.13
N ALA A 98 56.98 17.71 -12.91
CA ALA A 98 57.18 17.59 -14.37
C ALA A 98 58.36 16.62 -14.64
N GLU A 99 58.17 15.57 -15.46
CA GLU A 99 59.18 14.69 -16.14
C GLU A 99 58.34 13.71 -16.99
N ASP A 100 58.25 13.76 -18.32
CA ASP A 100 59.22 13.72 -19.43
C ASP A 100 59.70 12.30 -19.83
N ARG A 101 59.05 11.71 -20.85
CA ARG A 101 59.75 11.25 -22.08
C ARG A 101 58.84 10.85 -23.26
N ASP A 102 59.21 11.40 -24.42
CA ASP A 102 59.10 10.91 -25.82
C ASP A 102 57.79 10.32 -26.42
N ARG A 103 57.35 10.99 -27.51
CA ARG A 103 56.95 10.45 -28.86
C ARG A 103 55.89 9.34 -28.98
N ALA A 104 54.96 9.37 -29.93
CA ALA A 104 54.56 10.33 -30.99
C ALA A 104 53.15 9.92 -31.49
N GLY A 105 52.35 10.69 -32.24
CA GLY A 105 52.53 12.04 -32.76
C GLY A 105 52.03 12.18 -34.21
N ARG A 106 50.82 12.73 -34.41
CA ARG A 106 50.33 13.37 -35.66
C ARG A 106 49.02 14.13 -35.43
N GLN A 107 48.80 15.22 -36.17
CA GLN A 107 47.59 16.07 -36.13
C GLN A 107 46.74 15.94 -37.43
N PRO A 108 45.48 16.41 -37.44
CA PRO A 108 44.48 16.07 -38.47
C PRO A 108 44.23 17.12 -39.56
N ALA A 109 43.54 16.70 -40.63
CA ALA A 109 42.82 17.55 -41.60
C ALA A 109 41.50 16.81 -41.98
N ARG A 110 40.29 17.39 -41.99
CA ARG A 110 39.72 18.63 -42.58
C ARG A 110 39.24 18.50 -44.05
N ARG A 111 37.90 18.49 -44.20
CA ARG A 111 37.05 19.07 -45.26
C ARG A 111 37.07 18.49 -46.70
N GLY A 112 35.87 18.48 -47.30
CA GLY A 112 35.60 18.29 -48.73
C GLY A 112 34.75 17.04 -49.01
N GLY A 113 33.71 17.06 -49.86
CA GLY A 113 33.13 18.14 -50.65
C GLY A 113 31.75 17.75 -51.22
N ALA A 114 31.04 18.67 -51.89
CA ALA A 114 29.66 18.46 -52.35
C ALA A 114 29.54 17.84 -53.75
N GLY A 115 28.38 17.23 -54.04
CA GLY A 115 27.95 16.79 -55.38
C GLY A 115 26.46 17.05 -55.60
N GLN A 116 26.06 17.39 -56.83
CA GLN A 116 24.68 17.76 -57.21
C GLN A 116 24.13 16.82 -58.30
N ALA A 117 22.80 16.67 -58.39
CA ALA A 117 21.98 17.09 -59.55
C ALA A 117 20.66 16.29 -59.76
N ALA A 118 19.65 16.99 -60.32
CA ALA A 118 18.46 16.54 -61.09
C ALA A 118 17.61 15.33 -60.60
N ALA A 119 16.28 15.36 -60.42
CA ALA A 119 15.13 16.17 -60.88
C ALA A 119 14.43 15.78 -62.22
N ARG A 120 13.30 15.05 -62.11
CA ARG A 120 12.05 15.02 -62.95
C ARG A 120 11.08 14.02 -62.28
N ARG A 121 9.81 14.29 -61.95
CA ARG A 121 8.62 14.93 -62.58
C ARG A 121 7.70 13.97 -63.38
N GLY A 122 6.51 13.74 -62.84
CA GLY A 122 5.32 13.08 -63.44
C GLY A 122 4.47 12.47 -62.30
N ARG A 123 3.30 12.96 -61.90
CA ARG A 123 2.01 13.18 -62.61
C ARG A 123 1.33 11.89 -63.09
N ASP A 124 0.01 11.70 -62.99
CA ASP A 124 -1.10 12.31 -62.23
C ASP A 124 -2.24 11.24 -62.24
N GLY A 125 -3.11 11.15 -61.23
CA GLY A 125 -4.20 10.15 -61.25
C GLY A 125 -5.19 10.28 -60.10
N GLU A 126 -6.44 10.67 -60.40
CA GLU A 126 -7.44 11.12 -59.42
C GLU A 126 -8.72 10.24 -59.42
N LEU A 127 -9.58 10.44 -58.40
CA LEU A 127 -11.05 10.23 -58.38
C LEU A 127 -11.67 8.81 -58.19
N ARG A 128 -12.30 8.64 -57.01
CA ARG A 128 -13.76 8.36 -56.74
C ARG A 128 -14.17 7.07 -55.98
N ARG A 129 -14.69 7.33 -54.76
CA ARG A 129 -16.01 6.93 -54.19
C ARG A 129 -16.53 5.48 -54.37
N GLY A 130 -16.79 4.78 -53.26
CA GLY A 130 -17.70 3.62 -53.22
C GLY A 130 -18.12 3.19 -51.81
N LEU A 131 -19.32 3.59 -51.37
CA LEU A 131 -20.05 2.99 -50.22
C LEU A 131 -20.87 1.79 -50.71
N PRO A 132 -21.12 0.77 -49.85
CA PRO A 132 -22.52 0.53 -49.45
C PRO A 132 -22.70 0.14 -47.96
N ARG A 133 -23.93 -0.18 -47.56
CA ARG A 133 -24.41 -0.28 -46.16
C ARG A 133 -25.40 -1.45 -46.00
N ARG A 134 -25.49 -2.03 -44.79
CA ARG A 134 -26.56 -2.90 -44.22
C ARG A 134 -26.69 -4.37 -44.69
N GLY A 135 -27.03 -5.25 -43.74
CA GLY A 135 -27.57 -6.60 -44.01
C GLY A 135 -27.89 -7.48 -42.78
N ARG A 136 -28.95 -7.18 -42.00
CA ARG A 136 -29.50 -8.13 -40.99
C ARG A 136 -30.31 -9.24 -41.66
N ARG A 137 -30.22 -10.50 -41.18
CA ARG A 137 -31.38 -11.41 -40.98
C ARG A 137 -31.00 -12.70 -40.23
N ALA A 138 -31.98 -13.29 -39.54
CA ALA A 138 -31.88 -14.59 -38.87
C ALA A 138 -32.64 -15.69 -39.64
N GLY A 139 -32.36 -16.97 -39.34
CA GLY A 139 -33.10 -18.09 -39.95
C GLY A 139 -32.58 -19.49 -39.58
N HIS A 140 -33.17 -20.10 -38.54
CA HIS A 140 -33.28 -21.57 -38.38
C HIS A 140 -34.37 -22.11 -39.36
N PRO A 141 -34.46 -23.44 -39.69
CA PRO A 141 -34.48 -24.54 -38.71
C PRO A 141 -34.09 -25.99 -39.14
N LEU A 142 -34.20 -26.91 -38.16
CA LEU A 142 -34.65 -28.32 -38.24
C LEU A 142 -33.76 -29.46 -38.81
N ARG A 143 -33.26 -30.29 -37.87
CA ARG A 143 -33.24 -31.78 -37.82
C ARG A 143 -32.91 -32.62 -39.09
N LEU A 144 -31.97 -33.57 -38.93
CA LEU A 144 -32.32 -34.99 -38.70
C LEU A 144 -31.16 -35.79 -38.06
N ALA A 145 -31.38 -37.07 -37.74
CA ALA A 145 -30.59 -37.85 -36.78
C ALA A 145 -29.61 -38.86 -37.41
N GLY A 146 -28.63 -39.32 -36.62
CA GLY A 146 -27.70 -40.40 -36.97
C GLY A 146 -26.93 -40.94 -35.77
N GLU A 147 -27.48 -41.92 -35.05
CA GLU A 147 -26.76 -42.59 -33.96
C GLU A 147 -25.61 -43.47 -34.48
N ARG A 148 -24.42 -43.37 -33.86
CA ARG A 148 -23.56 -44.54 -33.59
C ARG A 148 -22.87 -44.41 -32.23
N ARG A 149 -22.85 -45.52 -31.48
CA ARG A 149 -22.23 -45.59 -30.14
C ARG A 149 -20.72 -45.78 -30.25
N GLY A 150 -19.94 -44.91 -29.62
CA GLY A 150 -18.53 -45.12 -29.28
C GLY A 150 -18.34 -44.97 -27.78
N ARG A 151 -17.81 -46.00 -27.10
CA ARG A 151 -17.47 -45.92 -25.67
C ARG A 151 -16.12 -45.21 -25.53
N HIS A 152 -16.09 -44.03 -24.91
CA HIS A 152 -14.87 -43.44 -24.39
C HIS A 152 -14.94 -43.31 -22.86
N ARG A 153 -13.77 -43.35 -22.21
CA ARG A 153 -13.63 -43.41 -20.75
C ARG A 153 -13.51 -41.99 -20.19
N HIS A 154 -14.02 -41.78 -18.98
CA HIS A 154 -13.64 -40.61 -18.19
C HIS A 154 -12.16 -40.70 -17.81
N PRO A 155 -11.39 -39.60 -17.85
CA PRO A 155 -10.07 -39.54 -17.25
C PRO A 155 -10.20 -39.38 -15.73
N VAL A 156 -10.09 -40.49 -15.00
CA VAL A 156 -9.82 -40.44 -13.55
C VAL A 156 -8.35 -40.04 -13.40
N ALA A 157 -8.10 -38.74 -13.20
CA ALA A 157 -6.75 -38.17 -13.13
C ALA A 157 -6.55 -37.19 -11.96
N GLN A 158 -7.50 -36.29 -11.70
CA GLN A 158 -7.38 -35.33 -10.59
C GLN A 158 -7.59 -35.94 -9.19
N GLU A 159 -8.41 -36.99 -9.04
CA GLU A 159 -8.61 -37.65 -7.73
C GLU A 159 -7.37 -38.39 -7.21
N GLU A 160 -6.46 -38.88 -8.07
CA GLU A 160 -5.27 -39.57 -7.58
C GLU A 160 -4.20 -38.60 -7.04
N SER A 161 -4.05 -37.42 -7.64
CA SER A 161 -3.07 -36.42 -7.19
C SER A 161 -3.38 -35.92 -5.77
N VAL A 162 -4.63 -35.54 -5.51
CA VAL A 162 -5.09 -35.10 -4.18
C VAL A 162 -4.93 -36.22 -3.15
N ARG A 163 -5.23 -37.48 -3.52
CA ARG A 163 -5.01 -38.62 -2.63
C ARG A 163 -3.53 -38.88 -2.35
N ARG A 164 -2.62 -38.69 -3.30
CA ARG A 164 -1.18 -38.86 -3.08
C ARG A 164 -0.61 -37.82 -2.10
N ALA A 165 -1.08 -36.57 -2.17
CA ALA A 165 -0.72 -35.55 -1.19
C ALA A 165 -1.14 -35.97 0.24
N LEU A 166 -2.42 -36.33 0.43
CA LEU A 166 -2.96 -36.79 1.72
C LEU A 166 -2.32 -38.09 2.26
N TRP A 167 -1.75 -38.95 1.41
CA TRP A 167 -1.05 -40.16 1.85
C TRP A 167 0.39 -39.92 2.30
N LEU A 168 1.06 -38.83 1.90
CA LEU A 168 2.36 -38.45 2.47
C LEU A 168 2.21 -37.95 3.91
N SER A 169 1.18 -37.13 4.17
CA SER A 169 0.88 -36.56 5.49
C SER A 169 0.56 -37.59 6.58
N LEU A 170 0.25 -38.83 6.21
CA LEU A 170 -0.21 -39.89 7.12
C LEU A 170 0.84 -40.99 7.39
N LEU A 171 2.02 -40.94 6.77
CA LEU A 171 3.08 -41.95 6.91
C LEU A 171 4.19 -41.60 7.93
N VAL A 172 4.08 -40.46 8.63
CA VAL A 172 4.96 -40.09 9.75
C VAL A 172 4.43 -40.63 11.11
N LEU A 173 3.17 -41.09 11.15
CA LEU A 173 2.52 -41.61 12.36
C LEU A 173 2.48 -43.16 12.39
N GLY A 174 3.61 -43.79 12.75
CA GLY A 174 3.59 -45.20 13.13
C GLY A 174 4.84 -46.03 12.83
N CYS A 175 5.94 -45.78 13.54
CA CYS A 175 7.05 -46.73 13.67
C CYS A 175 7.61 -46.68 15.10
N ASP A 176 7.13 -47.57 15.97
CA ASP A 176 7.80 -47.91 17.24
C ASP A 176 9.10 -48.68 16.92
N GLY A 177 10.14 -47.94 16.54
CA GLY A 177 11.48 -48.44 16.29
C GLY A 177 12.45 -47.72 17.22
N ALA A 178 12.97 -48.41 18.24
CA ALA A 178 13.91 -47.84 19.19
C ALA A 178 15.29 -47.62 18.54
N THR A 179 15.45 -46.46 17.91
CA THR A 179 16.73 -45.87 17.49
C THR A 179 17.15 -44.80 18.51
N GLU A 180 18.46 -44.65 18.71
CA GLU A 180 19.01 -43.92 19.86
C GLU A 180 18.66 -42.42 19.82
N LEU A 181 18.18 -41.90 20.97
CA LEU A 181 18.06 -40.47 21.21
C LEU A 181 19.47 -39.89 21.32
N ASP A 182 19.97 -39.30 20.23
CA ASP A 182 21.26 -38.58 20.23
C ASP A 182 21.11 -37.23 20.96
N ALA A 183 21.05 -37.31 22.29
CA ALA A 183 21.00 -36.16 23.20
C ALA A 183 22.37 -35.46 23.32
N GLY A 184 23.18 -35.47 22.25
CA GLY A 184 24.58 -35.05 22.24
C GLY A 184 24.88 -33.67 21.65
N ALA A 185 23.91 -33.02 20.99
CA ALA A 185 24.12 -31.73 20.31
C ALA A 185 23.29 -30.57 20.91
N ASP A 186 21.98 -30.76 21.11
CA ASP A 186 21.07 -29.72 21.61
C ASP A 186 21.03 -29.64 23.16
N ALA A 187 22.16 -29.93 23.81
CA ALA A 187 22.34 -29.62 25.22
C ALA A 187 22.47 -28.10 25.38
N ALA A 188 21.40 -27.46 25.88
CA ALA A 188 21.40 -26.01 26.09
C ALA A 188 22.66 -25.59 26.88
N PRO A 189 23.46 -24.63 26.38
CA PRO A 189 24.58 -24.11 27.14
C PRO A 189 24.02 -23.52 28.44
N ASP A 190 24.71 -23.77 29.56
CA ASP A 190 24.32 -23.29 30.90
C ASP A 190 24.55 -21.78 31.00
N SER A 191 23.72 -21.03 30.26
CA SER A 191 23.69 -19.58 30.27
C SER A 191 23.07 -19.15 31.59
N GLY A 192 23.93 -18.92 32.59
CA GLY A 192 23.61 -18.41 33.92
C GLY A 192 23.07 -16.97 33.93
N VAL A 193 22.17 -16.66 32.99
CA VAL A 193 21.24 -15.54 33.03
C VAL A 193 20.06 -16.01 33.86
N ASP A 194 20.04 -15.63 35.15
CA ASP A 194 18.84 -15.80 35.98
C ASP A 194 17.68 -15.03 35.33
N GLY A 195 16.83 -15.74 34.59
CA GLY A 195 15.72 -15.21 33.78
C GLY A 195 14.58 -14.56 34.57
N GLY A 196 14.82 -14.15 35.81
CA GLY A 196 13.96 -13.24 36.56
C GLY A 196 14.14 -11.79 36.10
N VAL A 197 14.03 -11.54 34.80
CA VAL A 197 13.98 -10.18 34.26
C VAL A 197 12.73 -9.49 34.76
N ASP A 198 12.93 -8.35 35.42
CA ASP A 198 11.87 -7.38 35.64
C ASP A 198 11.37 -6.95 34.24
N ALA A 199 10.10 -7.24 33.93
CA ALA A 199 9.55 -7.12 32.58
C ALA A 199 9.49 -5.67 32.06
N GLY A 200 9.87 -4.70 32.89
CA GLY A 200 10.00 -3.29 32.56
C GLY A 200 8.64 -2.61 32.33
N PRO A 201 8.65 -1.33 31.93
CA PRO A 201 7.45 -0.72 31.36
C PRO A 201 7.17 -1.33 29.98
N ALA A 202 5.89 -1.49 29.64
CA ALA A 202 5.47 -1.91 28.29
C ALA A 202 5.85 -0.88 27.20
N VAL A 203 5.99 0.39 27.58
CA VAL A 203 6.40 1.51 26.72
C VAL A 203 7.75 2.08 27.20
N ILE A 204 8.69 2.22 26.27
CA ILE A 204 9.92 2.99 26.46
C ILE A 204 9.60 4.48 26.20
N VAL A 205 9.22 5.22 27.24
CA VAL A 205 8.89 6.65 27.11
C VAL A 205 10.16 7.48 26.87
N ARG A 206 10.17 8.32 25.84
CA ARG A 206 11.29 9.20 25.46
C ARG A 206 10.78 10.60 25.09
N SER A 207 11.67 11.60 25.17
CA SER A 207 11.35 12.98 24.81
C SER A 207 11.48 13.22 23.31
N ASP A 208 10.45 13.80 22.71
CA ASP A 208 10.37 14.23 21.30
C ASP A 208 10.84 15.69 21.11
N GLU A 209 11.72 16.17 21.99
CA GLU A 209 12.27 17.52 21.94
C GLU A 209 13.15 17.73 20.68
N ARG A 210 12.79 18.75 19.89
CA ARG A 210 13.50 19.24 18.70
C ARG A 210 13.40 20.77 18.61
N GLU A 211 14.20 21.36 17.73
CA GLU A 211 13.96 22.74 17.29
C GLU A 211 12.69 22.79 16.38
N PRO A 212 11.88 23.87 16.44
CA PRO A 212 10.83 24.11 15.46
C PRO A 212 11.41 24.32 14.06
N CYS A 213 10.75 23.83 13.02
CA CYS A 213 11.23 24.00 11.65
C CYS A 213 11.21 25.49 11.27
N ARG A 214 12.27 25.96 10.59
CA ARG A 214 12.38 27.36 10.13
C ARG A 214 11.34 27.70 9.07
N GLU A 215 10.99 26.73 8.24
CA GLU A 215 10.02 26.86 7.17
C GLU A 215 8.75 26.11 7.54
N GLN A 216 7.67 26.87 7.72
CA GLN A 216 6.31 26.37 7.98
C GLN A 216 5.39 26.97 6.91
N ASN A 217 4.69 26.12 6.17
CA ASN A 217 3.73 26.52 5.14
C ASN A 217 2.30 26.21 5.61
N PRO A 218 1.45 27.20 5.92
CA PRO A 218 0.07 26.95 6.32
C PRO A 218 -0.79 26.35 5.19
N LEU A 219 -0.36 26.46 3.93
CA LEU A 219 -0.99 25.82 2.76
C LEU A 219 -0.36 24.46 2.43
N ARG A 220 0.56 23.98 3.28
CA ARG A 220 1.24 22.68 3.23
C ARG A 220 2.16 22.47 2.03
N ASN A 221 3.22 21.71 2.25
CA ASN A 221 4.16 21.24 1.23
C ASN A 221 3.92 19.75 0.97
N ALA A 222 4.19 19.28 -0.25
CA ALA A 222 4.22 17.86 -0.56
C ALA A 222 5.60 17.33 -0.21
N TYR A 223 5.65 16.40 0.73
CA TYR A 223 6.85 15.67 1.10
C TYR A 223 6.76 14.26 0.51
N PHE A 224 7.81 13.81 -0.16
CA PHE A 224 7.90 12.50 -0.82
C PHE A 224 8.79 11.57 0.00
N GLY A 225 8.31 10.35 0.25
CA GLY A 225 9.06 9.37 1.01
C GLY A 225 8.62 7.94 0.74
N ASP A 226 9.17 7.03 1.53
CA ASP A 226 8.92 5.59 1.45
C ASP A 226 8.59 5.08 2.85
N LEU A 227 7.50 4.33 3.00
CA LEU A 227 7.01 3.84 4.30
C LEU A 227 7.12 2.31 4.45
N HIS A 228 7.72 1.63 3.46
CA HIS A 228 7.82 0.18 3.43
C HIS A 228 9.18 -0.23 2.87
N VAL A 229 10.14 -0.52 3.77
CA VAL A 229 11.53 -0.79 3.42
C VAL A 229 12.10 -1.90 4.29
N HIS A 230 12.55 -2.98 3.66
CA HIS A 230 13.16 -4.14 4.28
C HIS A 230 14.68 -4.14 4.10
N THR A 231 15.39 -4.64 5.11
CA THR A 231 16.85 -4.64 5.23
C THR A 231 17.37 -6.01 5.66
N ALA A 232 18.67 -6.15 5.91
CA ALA A 232 19.27 -7.38 6.44
C ALA A 232 18.74 -7.85 7.81
N VAL A 233 17.84 -7.09 8.44
CA VAL A 233 17.10 -7.50 9.64
C VAL A 233 15.83 -8.29 9.28
N SER A 234 15.17 -7.96 8.17
CA SER A 234 13.98 -8.68 7.71
C SER A 234 14.31 -10.07 7.16
N PHE A 235 13.38 -11.01 7.35
CA PHE A 235 13.61 -12.44 7.16
C PHE A 235 13.92 -12.84 5.70
N ASP A 236 13.11 -12.35 4.78
CA ASP A 236 13.18 -12.63 3.35
C ASP A 236 14.30 -11.81 2.70
N ALA A 237 14.41 -10.53 3.00
CA ALA A 237 15.55 -9.69 2.62
C ALA A 237 16.91 -10.31 2.99
N ASN A 238 17.06 -10.83 4.22
CA ASN A 238 18.27 -11.53 4.64
C ASN A 238 18.49 -12.82 3.84
N ALA A 239 17.43 -13.61 3.58
CA ALA A 239 17.48 -14.82 2.76
C ALA A 239 17.69 -14.55 1.26
N TYR A 240 17.41 -13.33 0.80
CA TYR A 240 17.77 -12.81 -0.53
C TYR A 240 19.19 -12.23 -0.57
N GLY A 241 20.00 -12.47 0.47
CA GLY A 241 21.42 -12.09 0.54
C GLY A 241 21.67 -10.63 0.93
N THR A 242 20.65 -9.84 1.25
CA THR A 242 20.80 -8.42 1.64
C THR A 242 21.59 -8.29 2.94
N ARG A 243 22.69 -7.51 2.91
CA ARG A 243 23.58 -7.25 4.06
C ARG A 243 23.56 -5.81 4.57
N THR A 244 22.89 -4.91 3.86
CA THR A 244 22.63 -3.51 4.25
C THR A 244 21.64 -3.45 5.41
N ARG A 245 21.90 -2.60 6.40
CA ARG A 245 21.09 -2.49 7.64
C ARG A 245 20.28 -1.18 7.66
N PRO A 246 19.37 -0.93 8.64
CA PRO A 246 18.50 0.25 8.66
C PRO A 246 19.22 1.61 8.50
N ARG A 247 20.46 1.74 8.99
CA ARG A 247 21.29 2.95 8.77
C ARG A 247 21.67 3.17 7.31
N ASP A 248 21.85 2.10 6.53
CA ASP A 248 22.18 2.16 5.11
C ASP A 248 20.95 2.51 4.28
N ALA A 249 19.76 2.02 4.67
CA ALA A 249 18.49 2.47 4.10
C ALA A 249 18.27 3.98 4.31
N TYR A 250 18.53 4.52 5.52
CA TYR A 250 18.42 5.95 5.78
C TYR A 250 19.53 6.79 5.10
N ARG A 251 20.73 6.23 4.85
CA ARG A 251 21.75 6.85 3.97
C ARG A 251 21.25 6.92 2.52
N PHE A 252 20.70 5.82 2.02
CA PHE A 252 20.16 5.72 0.67
C PHE A 252 19.02 6.70 0.42
N ALA A 253 18.05 6.75 1.34
CA ALA A 253 16.94 7.71 1.31
C ALA A 253 17.44 9.17 1.24
N ARG A 254 18.59 9.48 1.86
CA ARG A 254 19.24 10.81 1.80
C ARG A 254 20.13 11.02 0.58
N GLY A 255 20.15 10.09 -0.37
CA GLY A 255 20.88 10.17 -1.64
C GLY A 255 22.33 9.68 -1.59
N GLU A 256 22.75 8.95 -0.56
CA GLU A 256 24.03 8.23 -0.58
C GLU A 256 23.91 6.92 -1.39
N ALA A 257 25.03 6.40 -1.89
CA ALA A 257 25.07 5.13 -2.63
C ALA A 257 25.24 3.94 -1.68
N ILE A 258 24.53 2.84 -1.93
CA ILE A 258 24.69 1.57 -1.18
C ILE A 258 25.11 0.43 -2.11
N GLY A 259 25.75 -0.58 -1.52
CA GLY A 259 26.02 -1.85 -2.18
C GLY A 259 24.82 -2.77 -2.13
N LEU A 260 24.58 -3.52 -3.21
CA LEU A 260 23.54 -4.52 -3.33
C LEU A 260 24.15 -5.92 -3.52
N PRO A 261 23.40 -7.00 -3.19
CA PRO A 261 23.82 -8.38 -3.46
C PRO A 261 23.93 -8.68 -4.97
N PRO A 262 24.67 -9.74 -5.38
CA PRO A 262 25.44 -10.63 -4.53
C PRO A 262 26.72 -10.01 -4.00
N HIS A 263 27.20 -10.56 -2.89
CA HIS A 263 28.46 -10.15 -2.25
C HIS A 263 29.55 -11.22 -2.44
N ASP A 264 30.80 -10.80 -2.63
CA ASP A 264 31.95 -11.70 -2.74
C ASP A 264 32.34 -12.34 -1.38
N ALA A 265 33.38 -13.19 -1.40
CA ALA A 265 33.87 -13.92 -0.23
C ALA A 265 34.48 -13.01 0.85
N GLU A 266 34.95 -11.83 0.46
CA GLU A 266 35.42 -10.75 1.32
C GLU A 266 34.27 -9.84 1.81
N GLY A 267 33.05 -10.03 1.29
CA GLY A 267 31.82 -9.32 1.63
C GLY A 267 31.55 -8.07 0.80
N ALA A 268 32.38 -7.78 -0.22
CA ALA A 268 32.18 -6.61 -1.07
C ALA A 268 30.99 -6.82 -2.03
N PRO A 269 30.12 -5.82 -2.22
CA PRO A 269 28.97 -5.89 -3.12
C PRO A 269 29.41 -5.88 -4.59
N SER A 270 28.76 -6.69 -5.42
CA SER A 270 28.98 -6.70 -6.87
C SER A 270 28.23 -5.59 -7.60
N ARG A 271 27.09 -5.16 -7.06
CA ARG A 271 26.19 -4.13 -7.62
C ARG A 271 26.06 -2.95 -6.66
N THR A 272 25.66 -1.78 -7.16
CA THR A 272 25.44 -0.57 -6.35
C THR A 272 24.26 0.23 -6.87
N ALA A 273 23.49 0.84 -5.97
CA ALA A 273 22.42 1.77 -6.32
C ALA A 273 22.58 3.12 -5.58
N GLN A 274 21.97 4.17 -6.14
CA GLN A 274 21.85 5.50 -5.54
C GLN A 274 20.57 6.18 -6.07
N LEU A 275 19.87 6.95 -5.23
CA LEU A 275 18.72 7.73 -5.69
C LEU A 275 19.12 8.86 -6.65
N ASP A 276 18.20 9.21 -7.57
CA ASP A 276 18.32 10.40 -8.42
C ASP A 276 18.19 11.70 -7.61
N ARG A 277 17.36 11.67 -6.56
CA ARG A 277 17.00 12.75 -5.65
C ARG A 277 16.74 12.17 -4.25
N PRO A 278 17.24 12.78 -3.16
CA PRO A 278 16.87 12.39 -1.79
C PRO A 278 15.35 12.40 -1.58
N LEU A 279 14.87 11.59 -0.64
CA LEU A 279 13.52 11.64 -0.08
C LEU A 279 13.45 12.71 1.03
N ASP A 280 12.24 13.20 1.29
CA ASP A 280 11.94 14.09 2.42
C ASP A 280 11.79 13.30 3.74
N PHE A 281 11.31 12.06 3.65
CA PHE A 281 11.22 11.13 4.79
C PHE A 281 11.39 9.66 4.38
N ALA A 282 11.65 8.78 5.35
CA ALA A 282 11.55 7.33 5.18
C ALA A 282 11.15 6.60 6.48
N ALA A 283 10.59 5.40 6.35
CA ALA A 283 10.50 4.41 7.41
C ALA A 283 11.25 3.13 6.99
N VAL A 284 11.86 2.46 7.96
CA VAL A 284 12.30 1.06 7.82
C VAL A 284 11.34 0.19 8.62
N THR A 285 10.89 -0.91 8.02
CA THR A 285 9.75 -1.71 8.50
C THR A 285 10.04 -3.21 8.41
N ASP A 286 11.23 -3.66 8.85
CA ASP A 286 11.57 -5.08 8.87
C ASP A 286 10.53 -5.95 9.63
N HIS A 287 10.36 -7.21 9.23
CA HIS A 287 9.40 -8.19 9.79
C HIS A 287 9.65 -8.50 11.27
N ALA A 288 8.75 -8.06 12.16
CA ALA A 288 8.91 -8.15 13.61
C ALA A 288 8.92 -9.58 14.19
N GLU A 289 8.46 -10.56 13.43
CA GLU A 289 8.34 -11.98 13.81
C GLU A 289 9.70 -12.67 13.95
N PHE A 290 10.72 -12.17 13.24
CA PHE A 290 11.97 -12.90 13.00
C PHE A 290 13.23 -12.20 13.52
N PHE A 291 13.11 -11.05 14.20
CA PHE A 291 14.27 -10.27 14.68
C PHE A 291 15.28 -11.11 15.48
N GLY A 292 14.80 -11.85 16.48
CA GLY A 292 15.63 -12.76 17.26
C GLY A 292 16.18 -13.93 16.44
N GLU A 293 15.33 -14.61 15.66
CA GLU A 293 15.72 -15.73 14.81
C GLU A 293 16.83 -15.37 13.81
N ILE A 294 16.68 -14.28 13.06
CA ILE A 294 17.66 -13.82 12.05
C ILE A 294 18.97 -13.39 12.68
N ASP A 295 18.94 -12.58 13.75
CA ASP A 295 20.16 -12.12 14.40
C ASP A 295 20.91 -13.30 15.04
N ILE A 296 20.22 -14.25 15.68
CA ILE A 296 20.84 -15.49 16.20
C ILE A 296 21.44 -16.35 15.08
N CYS A 297 20.77 -16.46 13.95
CA CYS A 297 21.23 -17.30 12.85
C CYS A 297 22.28 -16.64 11.95
N THR A 298 22.52 -15.32 12.08
CA THR A 298 23.51 -14.59 11.28
C THR A 298 24.70 -14.06 12.09
N ASP A 299 24.58 -13.88 13.41
CA ASP A 299 25.68 -13.54 14.32
C ASP A 299 26.53 -14.79 14.67
N PRO A 300 27.77 -14.94 14.15
CA PRO A 300 28.64 -16.08 14.45
C PRO A 300 29.18 -16.09 15.89
N THR A 301 28.86 -15.08 16.70
CA THR A 301 29.14 -15.06 18.15
C THR A 301 27.94 -15.48 19.00
N SER A 302 26.76 -15.66 18.38
CA SER A 302 25.54 -16.06 19.09
C SER A 302 25.58 -17.55 19.49
N PRO A 303 25.20 -17.91 20.73
CA PRO A 303 25.15 -19.31 21.17
C PRO A 303 24.22 -20.22 20.36
N GLY A 304 23.27 -19.65 19.60
CA GLY A 304 22.36 -20.39 18.71
C GLY A 304 22.84 -20.53 17.26
N TYR A 305 23.95 -19.91 16.87
CA TYR A 305 24.43 -19.86 15.48
C TYR A 305 24.69 -21.25 14.87
N ASP A 306 25.25 -22.16 15.68
CA ASP A 306 25.49 -23.57 15.32
C ASP A 306 24.33 -24.51 15.71
N SER A 307 23.12 -23.97 15.91
CA SER A 307 21.91 -24.79 15.96
C SER A 307 21.55 -25.36 14.58
N THR A 308 20.81 -26.47 14.55
CA THR A 308 20.35 -27.06 13.27
C THR A 308 19.33 -26.17 12.57
N THR A 309 18.51 -25.40 13.30
CA THR A 309 17.65 -24.35 12.75
C THR A 309 18.49 -23.33 11.96
N CYS A 310 19.56 -22.80 12.54
CA CYS A 310 20.37 -21.77 11.89
C CYS A 310 21.29 -22.28 10.79
N ARG A 311 21.78 -23.54 10.85
CA ARG A 311 22.42 -24.18 9.70
C ARG A 311 21.46 -24.30 8.52
N THR A 312 20.32 -24.95 8.71
CA THR A 312 19.35 -25.18 7.62
C THR A 312 18.75 -23.90 7.04
N TYR A 313 18.70 -22.80 7.79
CA TYR A 313 18.39 -21.47 7.24
C TYR A 313 19.50 -20.95 6.31
N ARG A 314 20.77 -20.98 6.74
CA ARG A 314 21.92 -20.49 5.94
C ARG A 314 22.31 -21.41 4.77
N ASP A 315 21.99 -22.70 4.88
CA ASP A 315 22.22 -23.72 3.85
C ASP A 315 21.02 -23.84 2.87
N GLY A 316 20.01 -22.98 3.00
CA GLY A 316 18.75 -22.99 2.24
C GLY A 316 18.82 -22.33 0.86
N ASP A 317 17.68 -22.33 0.16
CA ASP A 317 17.52 -21.78 -1.20
C ASP A 317 16.22 -20.96 -1.28
N SER A 318 16.37 -19.63 -1.28
CA SER A 318 15.26 -18.68 -1.26
C SER A 318 14.55 -18.51 -2.61
N ALA A 319 15.10 -19.04 -3.70
CA ALA A 319 14.42 -19.07 -5.01
C ALA A 319 13.30 -20.14 -5.06
N ILE A 320 13.40 -21.18 -4.21
CA ILE A 320 12.42 -22.28 -4.07
C ILE A 320 11.82 -22.35 -2.66
N PRO A 321 11.50 -21.20 -2.05
CA PRO A 321 11.15 -20.98 -0.64
C PRO A 321 11.70 -21.94 0.44
N ASP A 322 12.92 -22.47 0.31
CA ASP A 322 13.51 -23.35 1.32
C ASP A 322 14.39 -22.56 2.31
N TYR A 323 13.77 -22.12 3.39
CA TYR A 323 14.42 -21.48 4.54
C TYR A 323 14.67 -22.48 5.69
N GLY A 324 14.76 -23.78 5.37
CA GLY A 324 14.94 -24.85 6.33
C GLY A 324 13.81 -24.93 7.35
N GLU A 325 14.17 -24.80 8.63
CA GLU A 325 13.17 -24.88 9.71
C GLU A 325 12.32 -23.60 9.86
N LEU A 326 12.84 -22.44 9.44
CA LEU A 326 12.12 -21.17 9.59
C LEU A 326 10.95 -21.02 8.61
N THR A 327 10.95 -21.78 7.50
CA THR A 327 9.81 -21.91 6.58
C THR A 327 8.48 -22.26 7.29
N ASN A 328 8.54 -22.93 8.44
CA ASN A 328 7.34 -23.28 9.21
C ASN A 328 6.69 -22.07 9.92
N LEU A 329 7.48 -21.04 10.27
CA LEU A 329 6.97 -19.82 10.91
C LEU A 329 6.15 -18.97 9.93
N LEU A 330 6.43 -19.05 8.62
CA LEU A 330 5.66 -18.39 7.58
C LEU A 330 4.20 -18.89 7.49
N PHE A 331 3.86 -20.04 8.09
CA PHE A 331 2.53 -20.64 7.95
C PHE A 331 1.88 -21.12 9.26
N MET A 332 2.61 -21.12 10.39
CA MET A 332 2.10 -21.53 11.69
C MET A 332 2.30 -20.46 12.77
N PRO A 333 1.24 -20.07 13.50
CA PRO A 333 1.35 -19.04 14.53
C PRO A 333 2.13 -19.53 15.75
N GLY A 334 2.79 -18.59 16.43
CA GLY A 334 3.63 -18.83 17.59
C GLY A 334 5.07 -19.24 17.25
N ARG A 335 5.99 -18.88 18.13
CA ARG A 335 7.45 -19.09 17.97
C ARG A 335 7.84 -20.57 18.04
N THR A 336 7.82 -21.24 16.89
CA THR A 336 8.10 -22.68 16.74
C THR A 336 9.54 -23.04 16.32
N ALA A 337 10.43 -22.09 16.02
CA ALA A 337 11.83 -22.39 15.74
C ALA A 337 12.51 -23.14 16.92
N ARG A 338 13.31 -24.19 16.66
CA ARG A 338 13.94 -24.95 17.76
C ARG A 338 14.96 -24.12 18.53
N VAL A 339 15.69 -23.23 17.86
CA VAL A 339 16.64 -22.31 18.51
C VAL A 339 15.98 -21.48 19.62
N CYS A 340 14.77 -20.96 19.39
CA CYS A 340 14.02 -20.21 20.40
C CYS A 340 13.24 -21.09 21.38
N ARG A 341 12.72 -22.25 20.97
CA ARG A 341 12.07 -23.18 21.91
C ARG A 341 13.07 -23.83 22.89
N GLY A 342 14.35 -23.95 22.49
CA GLY A 342 15.45 -24.38 23.36
C GLY A 342 15.99 -23.27 24.26
N ASN A 343 15.97 -22.01 23.81
CA ASN A 343 16.39 -20.85 24.61
C ASN A 343 15.50 -19.61 24.35
N PRO A 344 14.32 -19.51 25.00
CA PRO A 344 13.38 -18.42 24.74
C PRO A 344 13.90 -17.05 25.22
N GLY A 345 14.69 -17.04 26.31
CA GLY A 345 15.30 -15.81 26.83
C GLY A 345 16.37 -15.22 25.91
N LEU A 346 17.06 -16.05 25.11
CA LEU A 346 17.96 -15.57 24.07
C LEU A 346 17.20 -14.86 22.95
N CYS A 347 16.05 -15.41 22.51
CA CYS A 347 15.27 -14.77 21.44
C CYS A 347 14.61 -13.47 21.91
N GLU A 348 13.96 -13.41 23.07
CA GLU A 348 13.41 -12.13 23.60
C GLU A 348 14.52 -11.07 23.72
N ALA A 349 15.72 -11.46 24.21
CA ALA A 349 16.84 -10.54 24.34
C ALA A 349 17.36 -10.01 22.99
N ARG A 350 17.31 -10.82 21.91
CA ARG A 350 17.71 -10.38 20.56
C ARG A 350 16.61 -9.59 19.86
N ASP A 351 15.32 -9.92 20.04
CA ASP A 351 14.19 -9.12 19.56
C ASP A 351 14.28 -7.68 20.09
N ILE A 352 14.50 -7.53 21.40
CA ILE A 352 14.67 -6.23 22.05
C ILE A 352 15.90 -5.50 21.50
N ALA A 353 17.05 -6.18 21.38
CA ALA A 353 18.28 -5.56 20.92
C ALA A 353 18.20 -5.06 19.46
N ILE A 354 17.57 -5.84 18.57
CA ILE A 354 17.30 -5.44 17.19
C ILE A 354 16.30 -4.30 17.12
N TRP A 355 15.19 -4.39 17.87
CA TRP A 355 14.19 -3.33 17.92
C TRP A 355 14.78 -2.02 18.46
N GLU A 356 15.64 -2.07 19.47
CA GLU A 356 16.37 -0.90 19.97
C GLU A 356 17.38 -0.35 18.96
N ASP A 357 18.01 -1.17 18.10
CA ASP A 357 18.89 -0.68 17.03
C ASP A 357 18.12 -0.06 15.85
N MET A 358 16.96 -0.61 15.49
CA MET A 358 16.05 0.02 14.49
C MET A 358 15.57 1.39 14.96
N GLN A 359 15.14 1.48 16.23
CA GLN A 359 14.84 2.76 16.87
C GLN A 359 16.06 3.69 16.84
N ALA A 360 17.26 3.22 17.23
CA ALA A 360 18.46 4.03 17.25
C ALA A 360 18.87 4.53 15.85
N ALA A 361 18.71 3.71 14.81
CA ALA A 361 18.96 4.08 13.43
C ALA A 361 17.99 5.18 12.95
N ALA A 362 16.69 5.05 13.23
CA ALA A 362 15.74 6.13 12.96
C ALA A 362 16.12 7.43 13.70
N GLU A 363 16.49 7.33 14.98
CA GLU A 363 16.85 8.48 15.82
C GLU A 363 18.22 9.11 15.55
N GLU A 364 19.11 8.41 14.83
CA GLU A 364 20.40 8.89 14.32
C GLU A 364 20.22 9.73 13.04
N PHE A 365 19.21 9.40 12.22
CA PHE A 365 18.96 10.05 10.93
C PHE A 365 17.83 11.10 10.95
N GLN A 366 16.97 11.11 11.97
CA GLN A 366 15.96 12.17 12.19
C GLN A 366 16.63 13.54 12.33
N ASP A 367 16.33 14.49 11.45
CA ASP A 367 16.66 15.89 11.70
C ASP A 367 15.79 16.44 12.85
N ARG A 368 16.44 16.98 13.88
CA ARG A 368 15.80 17.70 15.01
C ARG A 368 16.26 19.15 15.09
N SER A 369 16.97 19.65 14.08
CA SER A 369 17.34 21.07 13.94
C SER A 369 16.23 21.85 13.24
N ALA A 370 16.33 23.18 13.28
CA ALA A 370 15.41 24.06 12.55
C ALA A 370 15.54 23.97 11.00
N ASP A 371 16.45 23.16 10.45
CA ASP A 371 16.50 22.91 9.00
C ASP A 371 15.41 21.91 8.55
N CYS A 372 15.05 20.92 9.39
CA CYS A 372 14.04 19.89 9.09
C CYS A 372 14.23 19.22 7.70
N GLY A 373 15.48 18.89 7.36
CA GLY A 373 15.86 18.42 6.03
C GLY A 373 15.60 16.94 5.74
N PHE A 374 15.30 16.12 6.75
CA PHE A 374 14.92 14.71 6.59
C PHE A 374 14.21 14.18 7.84
N THR A 375 13.09 13.48 7.68
CA THR A 375 12.37 12.80 8.77
C THR A 375 12.47 11.28 8.67
N THR A 376 12.61 10.61 9.80
CA THR A 376 12.47 9.16 9.90
C THR A 376 11.20 8.83 10.67
N PHE A 377 10.60 7.67 10.41
CA PHE A 377 9.65 7.06 11.34
C PHE A 377 10.31 5.88 12.07
N VAL A 378 9.94 5.70 13.33
CA VAL A 378 10.15 4.44 14.04
C VAL A 378 8.99 3.52 13.65
N GLY A 379 9.28 2.31 13.20
CA GLY A 379 8.26 1.35 12.76
C GLY A 379 8.79 -0.05 12.51
N TYR A 380 7.87 -0.99 12.27
CA TYR A 380 8.11 -2.40 11.96
C TYR A 380 6.95 -2.96 11.13
N GLU A 381 7.12 -4.10 10.48
CA GLU A 381 6.02 -4.84 9.83
C GLU A 381 5.47 -5.94 10.74
N TRP A 382 4.14 -6.11 10.72
CA TRP A 382 3.43 -7.27 11.23
C TRP A 382 3.05 -8.17 10.06
N THR A 383 3.62 -9.37 10.03
CA THR A 383 3.67 -10.24 8.83
C THR A 383 2.53 -11.24 8.82
N GLY A 384 1.30 -10.76 8.61
CA GLY A 384 0.08 -11.54 8.72
C GLY A 384 -0.07 -12.62 7.63
N SER A 385 0.35 -13.86 7.90
CA SER A 385 0.48 -14.91 6.87
C SER A 385 -0.57 -16.05 6.92
N ALA A 386 -1.74 -15.78 7.50
CA ALA A 386 -2.74 -16.80 7.84
C ALA A 386 -3.15 -17.68 6.64
N GLY A 387 -2.77 -18.97 6.68
CA GLY A 387 -3.05 -19.92 5.61
C GLY A 387 -2.34 -19.60 4.28
N GLY A 388 -1.29 -18.78 4.27
CA GLY A 388 -0.56 -18.36 3.07
C GLY A 388 -1.18 -17.18 2.32
N THR A 389 -2.14 -16.47 2.93
CA THR A 389 -2.55 -15.11 2.52
C THR A 389 -1.45 -14.09 2.84
N ASN A 390 -1.53 -12.90 2.24
CA ASN A 390 -0.77 -11.74 2.70
C ASN A 390 -1.73 -10.72 3.35
N LEU A 391 -1.69 -10.61 4.67
CA LEU A 391 -2.48 -9.68 5.48
C LEU A 391 -1.57 -8.65 6.18
N HIS A 392 -0.43 -8.34 5.58
CA HIS A 392 0.66 -7.64 6.24
C HIS A 392 0.37 -6.14 6.52
N ARG A 393 1.04 -5.59 7.54
CA ARG A 393 0.75 -4.25 8.10
C ARG A 393 1.99 -3.53 8.60
N ASN A 394 2.25 -2.33 8.09
CA ASN A 394 3.32 -1.45 8.59
C ASN A 394 2.83 -0.64 9.80
N ILE A 395 3.49 -0.81 10.95
CA ILE A 395 3.17 -0.10 12.19
C ILE A 395 4.13 1.07 12.35
N LEU A 396 3.61 2.30 12.34
CA LEU A 396 4.40 3.54 12.42
C LEU A 396 4.07 4.32 13.69
N PHE A 397 5.09 4.77 14.40
CA PHE A 397 4.96 5.56 15.63
C PHE A 397 5.09 7.07 15.36
N ARG A 398 4.26 7.85 16.07
CA ARG A 398 4.25 9.33 16.01
C ARG A 398 5.52 9.97 16.54
N GLY A 399 6.15 9.31 17.52
CA GLY A 399 7.28 9.84 18.28
C GLY A 399 8.17 8.71 18.78
N ARG A 400 9.02 9.03 19.76
CA ARG A 400 10.07 8.14 20.30
C ARG A 400 9.60 7.31 21.48
N SER A 401 8.39 7.57 21.98
CA SER A 401 7.71 6.76 22.99
C SER A 401 7.04 5.57 22.31
N VAL A 402 7.64 4.39 22.42
CA VAL A 402 7.26 3.18 21.67
C VAL A 402 7.20 1.93 22.55
N GLN A 403 6.60 0.85 22.05
CA GLN A 403 6.53 -0.45 22.74
C GLN A 403 7.95 -0.99 23.04
N ARG A 404 8.15 -1.67 24.19
CA ARG A 404 9.44 -2.32 24.53
C ARG A 404 9.80 -3.48 23.60
N VAL A 405 8.78 -4.19 23.12
CA VAL A 405 8.86 -5.31 22.17
C VAL A 405 7.79 -5.04 21.11
N PRO A 406 8.08 -5.20 19.81
CA PRO A 406 7.07 -5.04 18.76
C PRO A 406 5.97 -6.11 18.90
N VAL A 407 4.76 -5.81 18.41
CA VAL A 407 3.69 -6.80 18.34
C VAL A 407 3.80 -7.54 17.01
N SER A 408 4.29 -8.78 17.06
CA SER A 408 4.42 -9.65 15.88
C SER A 408 3.20 -10.54 15.66
N TYR A 409 3.10 -11.13 14.46
CA TYR A 409 2.13 -12.17 14.08
C TYR A 409 2.31 -13.46 14.88
N LEU A 410 3.53 -13.76 15.37
CA LEU A 410 3.76 -14.90 16.28
C LEU A 410 3.06 -14.70 17.64
N ASP A 411 2.86 -13.44 18.03
CA ASP A 411 2.23 -13.03 19.29
C ASP A 411 0.73 -12.73 19.15
N ALA A 412 0.35 -12.10 18.05
CA ALA A 412 -1.03 -11.78 17.70
C ALA A 412 -1.30 -12.24 16.26
N PRO A 413 -1.71 -13.49 16.04
CA PRO A 413 -1.93 -14.05 14.70
C PRO A 413 -3.18 -13.55 13.95
N THR A 414 -3.82 -12.46 14.38
CA THR A 414 -4.98 -11.85 13.71
C THR A 414 -4.97 -10.33 13.83
N ALA A 415 -5.71 -9.64 12.96
CA ALA A 415 -5.79 -8.18 12.97
C ALA A 415 -6.46 -7.67 14.26
N GLY A 416 -7.54 -8.31 14.73
CA GLY A 416 -8.20 -7.99 15.98
C GLY A 416 -7.32 -8.20 17.21
N GLU A 417 -6.47 -9.24 17.22
CA GLU A 417 -5.49 -9.45 18.30
C GLU A 417 -4.34 -8.43 18.23
N LEU A 418 -3.86 -8.09 17.03
CA LEU A 418 -2.87 -7.04 16.80
C LEU A 418 -3.40 -5.72 17.37
N TRP A 419 -4.55 -5.25 16.90
CA TRP A 419 -5.20 -4.04 17.38
C TRP A 419 -5.39 -4.05 18.90
N THR A 420 -5.71 -5.21 19.49
CA THR A 420 -5.85 -5.36 20.95
C THR A 420 -4.54 -5.25 21.71
N ARG A 421 -3.43 -5.77 21.17
CA ARG A 421 -2.11 -5.52 21.74
C ARG A 421 -1.63 -4.09 21.49
N LEU A 422 -1.89 -3.48 20.33
CA LEU A 422 -1.52 -2.09 20.03
C LEU A 422 -2.25 -1.10 20.96
N ASP A 423 -3.56 -1.26 21.13
CA ASP A 423 -4.34 -0.48 22.11
C ASP A 423 -3.75 -0.65 23.52
N ALA A 424 -3.63 -1.88 24.02
CA ALA A 424 -3.24 -2.17 25.39
C ALA A 424 -1.76 -1.87 25.75
N THR A 425 -0.84 -1.87 24.76
CA THR A 425 0.60 -1.68 24.99
C THR A 425 1.16 -0.36 24.44
N CYS A 426 0.34 0.45 23.76
CA CYS A 426 0.70 1.79 23.34
C CYS A 426 -0.39 2.81 23.73
N LEU A 427 -1.56 2.75 23.10
CA LEU A 427 -2.54 3.86 23.12
C LEU A 427 -3.23 4.05 24.49
N ASP A 428 -3.68 2.96 25.12
CA ASP A 428 -4.41 2.99 26.41
C ASP A 428 -3.46 3.08 27.63
N THR A 429 -2.15 3.15 27.41
CA THR A 429 -1.14 3.12 28.50
C THR A 429 -1.08 4.41 29.32
N GLY A 430 -1.70 5.49 28.86
CA GLY A 430 -1.58 6.83 29.47
C GLY A 430 -0.20 7.48 29.31
N THR A 431 0.63 6.94 28.41
CA THR A 431 1.94 7.50 28.02
C THR A 431 1.83 8.32 26.72
N PRO A 432 2.90 8.99 26.25
CA PRO A 432 2.93 9.62 24.94
C PRO A 432 3.03 8.65 23.75
N CYS A 433 2.86 7.34 23.94
CA CYS A 433 2.90 6.36 22.85
C CYS A 433 1.67 6.53 21.94
N ASP A 434 1.91 6.79 20.66
CA ASP A 434 0.88 7.00 19.65
C ASP A 434 1.34 6.44 18.30
N LEU A 435 0.44 5.75 17.58
CA LEU A 435 0.77 4.96 16.39
C LEU A 435 -0.37 4.90 15.37
N LEU A 436 -0.06 4.38 14.18
CA LEU A 436 -1.02 3.92 13.17
C LEU A 436 -0.52 2.64 12.51
N SER A 437 -1.45 1.92 11.89
CA SER A 437 -1.22 0.72 11.09
C SER A 437 -1.56 1.02 9.63
N ILE A 438 -0.73 0.56 8.69
CA ILE A 438 -0.98 0.66 7.25
C ILE A 438 -1.05 -0.76 6.67
N PRO A 439 -2.25 -1.34 6.45
CA PRO A 439 -2.38 -2.55 5.64
C PRO A 439 -1.87 -2.32 4.21
N HIS A 440 -1.19 -3.33 3.68
CA HIS A 440 -0.62 -3.33 2.33
C HIS A 440 -0.83 -4.71 1.65
N ASN A 441 -0.44 -4.88 0.38
CA ASN A 441 -0.56 -6.16 -0.35
C ASN A 441 -1.99 -6.77 -0.38
N GLY A 442 -3.03 -5.94 -0.43
CA GLY A 442 -4.42 -6.40 -0.56
C GLY A 442 -4.68 -7.28 -1.80
N ASN A 443 -3.96 -7.05 -2.90
CA ASN A 443 -3.96 -7.92 -4.07
C ASN A 443 -3.47 -9.37 -3.83
N LEU A 444 -2.87 -9.65 -2.67
CA LEU A 444 -2.45 -10.97 -2.18
C LEU A 444 -3.22 -11.43 -0.92
N GLY A 445 -4.21 -10.67 -0.45
CA GLY A 445 -5.01 -10.95 0.75
C GLY A 445 -5.94 -12.17 0.65
N GLY A 446 -6.17 -12.69 -0.57
CA GLY A 446 -6.94 -13.92 -0.77
C GLY A 446 -8.43 -13.82 -0.41
N GLY A 447 -8.99 -12.62 -0.36
CA GLY A 447 -10.38 -12.35 0.04
C GLY A 447 -10.56 -12.22 1.55
N GLN A 448 -9.55 -11.74 2.27
CA GLN A 448 -9.51 -11.62 3.73
C GLN A 448 -8.96 -10.27 4.26
N MET A 449 -8.38 -9.40 3.42
CA MET A 449 -7.80 -8.12 3.87
C MET A 449 -8.87 -7.15 4.39
N PHE A 450 -9.93 -6.92 3.62
CA PHE A 450 -10.96 -5.90 3.92
C PHE A 450 -12.35 -6.52 4.16
N VAL A 451 -12.38 -7.67 4.82
CA VAL A 451 -13.64 -8.24 5.33
C VAL A 451 -14.16 -7.44 6.54
N PRO A 452 -15.46 -7.07 6.58
CA PRO A 452 -16.08 -6.42 7.74
C PRO A 452 -16.57 -7.46 8.77
N MET A 453 -15.67 -8.39 9.13
CA MET A 453 -15.95 -9.55 9.98
C MET A 453 -14.88 -9.67 11.06
N THR A 454 -15.29 -10.06 12.27
CA THR A 454 -14.39 -10.47 13.35
C THR A 454 -13.80 -11.85 13.06
N GLU A 455 -12.73 -12.18 13.78
CA GLU A 455 -12.01 -13.46 13.71
C GLU A 455 -12.89 -14.69 14.01
N ASP A 456 -13.95 -14.55 14.81
CA ASP A 456 -14.92 -15.62 15.09
C ASP A 456 -16.08 -15.68 14.08
N GLY A 457 -16.05 -14.83 13.05
CA GLY A 457 -16.99 -14.81 11.93
C GLY A 457 -18.30 -14.06 12.20
N ALA A 458 -18.34 -13.18 13.22
CA ALA A 458 -19.42 -12.22 13.37
C ALA A 458 -19.20 -11.01 12.44
N ALA A 459 -20.28 -10.43 11.91
CA ALA A 459 -20.18 -9.16 11.19
C ALA A 459 -19.92 -8.03 12.19
N TYR A 460 -19.00 -7.12 11.87
CA TYR A 460 -18.61 -5.99 12.72
C TYR A 460 -19.81 -5.23 13.30
N ASP A 461 -19.68 -4.71 14.52
CA ASP A 461 -20.57 -3.64 15.01
C ASP A 461 -19.93 -2.24 14.85
N ALA A 462 -20.53 -1.22 15.47
CA ALA A 462 -20.06 0.15 15.37
C ALA A 462 -18.74 0.40 16.13
N GLU A 463 -18.42 -0.40 17.15
CA GLU A 463 -17.17 -0.34 17.91
C GLU A 463 -16.03 -0.98 17.12
N ASP A 464 -16.26 -2.16 16.52
CA ASP A 464 -15.31 -2.81 15.60
C ASP A 464 -14.95 -1.89 14.42
N ALA A 465 -15.97 -1.32 13.76
CA ALA A 465 -15.77 -0.44 12.62
C ALA A 465 -15.06 0.88 13.01
N ALA A 466 -15.39 1.46 14.17
CA ALA A 466 -14.71 2.65 14.68
C ALA A 466 -13.26 2.36 15.11
N ARG A 467 -12.98 1.14 15.57
CA ARG A 467 -11.64 0.68 15.92
C ARG A 467 -10.76 0.52 14.69
N ARG A 468 -11.24 -0.17 13.66
CA ARG A 468 -10.50 -0.33 12.40
C ARG A 468 -10.22 1.03 11.75
N ALA A 469 -11.23 1.89 11.61
CA ALA A 469 -11.07 3.24 11.04
C ALA A 469 -10.17 4.19 11.86
N ARG A 470 -9.93 3.90 13.15
CA ARG A 470 -8.97 4.63 14.01
C ARG A 470 -7.53 4.17 13.79
N LEU A 471 -7.33 2.85 13.72
CA LEU A 471 -6.01 2.22 13.67
C LEU A 471 -5.45 2.11 12.26
N GLU A 472 -6.30 1.93 11.25
CA GLU A 472 -5.96 1.82 9.82
C GLU A 472 -6.46 3.06 9.04
N PRO A 473 -5.90 4.26 9.29
CA PRO A 473 -6.31 5.47 8.56
C PRO A 473 -5.81 5.49 7.12
N LEU A 474 -4.84 4.65 6.74
CA LEU A 474 -4.23 4.60 5.41
C LEU A 474 -4.18 3.16 4.89
N VAL A 475 -4.15 3.01 3.56
CA VAL A 475 -3.79 1.77 2.86
C VAL A 475 -2.66 2.04 1.87
N GLU A 476 -1.77 1.07 1.70
CA GLU A 476 -0.81 1.06 0.61
C GLU A 476 -1.48 0.53 -0.66
N ILE A 477 -1.69 1.40 -1.65
CA ILE A 477 -2.42 1.07 -2.88
C ILE A 477 -1.49 0.52 -3.99
N TYR A 478 -0.16 0.68 -3.82
CA TYR A 478 0.85 0.31 -4.81
C TYR A 478 2.23 0.11 -4.16
N GLN A 479 2.87 -1.03 -4.45
CA GLN A 479 4.29 -1.31 -4.16
C GLN A 479 4.84 -2.35 -5.17
N HIS A 480 6.04 -2.92 -4.97
CA HIS A 480 6.70 -3.75 -5.99
C HIS A 480 5.91 -4.99 -6.45
N LYS A 481 5.11 -5.61 -5.57
CA LYS A 481 4.17 -6.70 -5.88
C LYS A 481 2.88 -6.18 -6.55
N GLY A 482 2.93 -5.01 -7.18
CA GLY A 482 1.89 -4.49 -8.06
C GLY A 482 0.80 -3.64 -7.41
N ALA A 483 -0.21 -3.29 -8.22
CA ALA A 483 -1.31 -2.44 -7.81
C ALA A 483 -2.37 -3.16 -6.99
N SER A 484 -3.00 -2.41 -6.09
CA SER A 484 -4.16 -2.80 -5.29
C SER A 484 -5.32 -1.80 -5.42
N GLU A 485 -5.43 -1.04 -6.52
CA GLU A 485 -6.54 -0.08 -6.72
C GLU A 485 -7.88 -0.80 -6.89
N CYS A 486 -7.97 -1.66 -7.91
CA CYS A 486 -9.20 -2.28 -8.41
C CYS A 486 -8.85 -3.40 -9.39
N VAL A 487 -9.83 -4.22 -9.79
CA VAL A 487 -9.65 -5.30 -10.77
C VAL A 487 -10.72 -5.21 -11.87
N PRO A 488 -10.34 -5.25 -13.17
CA PRO A 488 -11.29 -5.19 -14.27
C PRO A 488 -11.80 -6.58 -14.68
N GLY A 489 -12.96 -6.63 -15.34
CA GLY A 489 -13.33 -7.76 -16.20
C GLY A 489 -13.78 -9.06 -15.51
N LEU A 490 -14.13 -9.02 -14.23
CA LEU A 490 -14.68 -10.15 -13.47
C LEU A 490 -16.21 -10.01 -13.29
N ASP A 491 -16.94 -11.13 -13.28
CA ASP A 491 -18.38 -11.20 -12.95
C ASP A 491 -18.59 -11.18 -11.41
N ASP A 492 -18.14 -10.09 -10.77
CA ASP A 492 -18.26 -9.85 -9.32
C ASP A 492 -18.76 -8.42 -9.06
N PRO A 493 -19.72 -8.19 -8.14
CA PRO A 493 -20.28 -6.86 -7.90
C PRO A 493 -19.26 -5.79 -7.46
N LEU A 494 -18.13 -6.17 -6.85
CA LEU A 494 -17.05 -5.27 -6.41
C LEU A 494 -15.89 -5.17 -7.41
N ALA A 495 -15.93 -5.92 -8.52
CA ALA A 495 -15.06 -5.67 -9.66
C ALA A 495 -15.43 -4.36 -10.39
N SER A 496 -14.59 -3.97 -11.34
CA SER A 496 -14.72 -2.71 -12.08
C SER A 496 -14.90 -2.91 -13.60
N GLU A 497 -15.55 -1.93 -14.23
CA GLU A 497 -15.57 -1.75 -15.68
C GLU A 497 -14.41 -0.84 -16.17
N ASP A 498 -13.62 -0.25 -15.26
CA ASP A 498 -12.50 0.64 -15.56
C ASP A 498 -11.27 -0.15 -16.04
N GLU A 499 -11.02 -0.11 -17.35
CA GLU A 499 -9.89 -0.80 -18.00
C GLU A 499 -8.50 -0.37 -17.48
N LEU A 500 -8.39 0.81 -16.86
CA LEU A 500 -7.13 1.29 -16.26
C LEU A 500 -6.80 0.62 -14.91
N CYS A 501 -7.71 -0.18 -14.36
CA CYS A 501 -7.43 -1.10 -13.25
C CYS A 501 -6.46 -2.22 -13.64
N GLY A 502 -6.24 -2.50 -14.94
CA GLY A 502 -5.30 -3.51 -15.43
C GLY A 502 -3.80 -3.14 -15.32
N PHE A 503 -3.44 -2.21 -14.43
CA PHE A 503 -2.09 -1.67 -14.29
C PHE A 503 -1.26 -2.49 -13.29
N GLU A 504 -0.14 -3.05 -13.73
CA GLU A 504 0.83 -3.78 -12.89
C GLU A 504 0.16 -4.74 -11.90
N MET A 505 -0.73 -5.59 -12.40
CA MET A 505 -1.45 -6.58 -11.60
C MET A 505 -0.58 -7.81 -11.36
N PHE A 506 -0.37 -8.19 -10.10
CA PHE A 506 0.39 -9.41 -9.72
C PHE A 506 -0.23 -10.71 -10.27
N HIS A 507 -1.54 -10.70 -10.50
CA HIS A 507 -2.29 -11.76 -11.16
C HIS A 507 -2.90 -11.19 -12.46
N PRO A 508 -2.15 -11.13 -13.57
CA PRO A 508 -2.64 -10.55 -14.82
C PRO A 508 -3.57 -11.51 -15.60
N ASN A 509 -3.35 -12.82 -15.48
CA ASN A 509 -4.18 -13.85 -16.10
C ASN A 509 -5.34 -14.20 -15.16
N LEU A 510 -6.49 -13.57 -15.32
CA LEU A 510 -7.69 -13.84 -14.50
C LEU A 510 -8.68 -14.76 -15.21
N CYS A 511 -9.35 -15.64 -14.46
CA CYS A 511 -10.43 -16.47 -14.99
C CYS A 511 -11.71 -15.65 -15.14
N THR A 512 -12.28 -15.61 -16.35
CA THR A 512 -13.52 -14.89 -16.66
C THR A 512 -14.78 -15.72 -16.43
N GLY A 513 -14.64 -17.01 -16.09
CA GLY A 513 -15.72 -17.99 -16.06
C GLY A 513 -16.05 -18.58 -17.43
N ALA A 514 -15.21 -18.32 -18.44
CA ALA A 514 -15.40 -18.80 -19.80
C ALA A 514 -15.05 -20.28 -19.96
N ALA A 515 -15.64 -20.93 -20.97
CA ALA A 515 -15.36 -22.34 -21.29
C ALA A 515 -13.97 -22.56 -21.93
N ASP A 516 -13.30 -21.46 -22.27
CA ASP A 516 -11.98 -21.33 -22.89
C ASP A 516 -11.02 -20.44 -22.07
N ASP A 517 -11.30 -20.23 -20.78
CA ASP A 517 -10.35 -19.65 -19.82
C ASP A 517 -9.01 -20.43 -19.84
N PRO A 518 -7.84 -19.75 -19.74
CA PRO A 518 -6.54 -20.41 -19.71
C PRO A 518 -6.38 -21.39 -18.53
N PRO A 519 -5.70 -22.55 -18.70
CA PRO A 519 -5.49 -23.52 -17.61
C PRO A 519 -4.69 -22.99 -16.40
N ASP A 520 -3.99 -21.87 -16.57
CA ASP A 520 -3.17 -21.14 -15.61
C ASP A 520 -3.85 -19.88 -15.03
N CYS A 521 -5.11 -19.61 -15.37
CA CYS A 521 -5.81 -18.42 -14.90
C CYS A 521 -6.06 -18.44 -13.38
N VAL A 522 -6.06 -17.25 -12.78
CA VAL A 522 -6.33 -17.01 -11.37
C VAL A 522 -7.83 -16.72 -11.16
N GLY A 523 -8.49 -17.53 -10.33
CA GLY A 523 -9.92 -17.43 -10.07
C GLY A 523 -10.31 -16.32 -9.08
N VAL A 524 -11.62 -16.05 -9.01
CA VAL A 524 -12.22 -15.20 -7.95
C VAL A 524 -12.32 -15.99 -6.65
N CYS A 525 -12.09 -15.33 -5.51
CA CYS A 525 -12.10 -15.98 -4.20
C CYS A 525 -13.46 -16.52 -3.77
N ASN A 526 -13.49 -17.77 -3.29
CA ASN A 526 -14.71 -18.45 -2.84
C ASN A 526 -14.45 -19.20 -1.52
N GLY A 527 -14.42 -18.45 -0.41
CA GLY A 527 -14.11 -18.96 0.93
C GLY A 527 -12.65 -18.79 1.38
N GLY A 528 -11.91 -17.88 0.76
CA GLY A 528 -10.48 -17.63 1.02
C GLY A 528 -9.55 -18.33 0.00
N GLY A 529 -8.39 -17.75 -0.25
CA GLY A 529 -7.34 -18.32 -1.11
C GLY A 529 -5.96 -18.33 -0.44
N VAL A 530 -5.02 -19.07 -1.05
CA VAL A 530 -3.64 -19.19 -0.56
C VAL A 530 -2.77 -18.24 -1.39
N GLY A 531 -2.81 -16.95 -1.06
CA GLY A 531 -2.22 -15.85 -1.84
C GLY A 531 -0.87 -16.18 -2.49
N PHE A 532 0.12 -16.57 -1.68
CA PHE A 532 1.49 -16.84 -2.15
C PHE A 532 1.69 -18.17 -2.90
N LEU A 533 0.84 -19.19 -2.73
CA LEU A 533 1.06 -20.55 -3.26
C LEU A 533 -0.01 -21.03 -4.27
N GLY A 534 -1.00 -20.19 -4.55
CA GLY A 534 -2.17 -20.55 -5.36
C GLY A 534 -3.31 -19.56 -5.10
N GLY A 535 -3.02 -18.28 -5.29
CA GLY A 535 -3.92 -17.19 -4.97
C GLY A 535 -5.24 -17.19 -5.74
N CYS A 536 -6.16 -16.39 -5.24
CA CYS A 536 -7.37 -15.95 -5.93
C CYS A 536 -7.46 -14.43 -5.77
N VAL A 537 -8.12 -13.74 -6.70
CA VAL A 537 -8.39 -12.31 -6.52
C VAL A 537 -9.74 -12.14 -5.83
N GLY A 538 -9.75 -11.42 -4.71
CA GLY A 538 -10.97 -10.91 -4.09
C GLY A 538 -11.10 -9.42 -4.42
N PRO A 539 -12.07 -8.99 -5.26
CA PRO A 539 -12.20 -7.57 -5.62
C PRO A 539 -12.42 -6.65 -4.42
N GLY A 540 -13.03 -7.17 -3.34
CA GLY A 540 -13.18 -6.48 -2.06
C GLY A 540 -11.87 -6.23 -1.29
N ASP A 541 -10.80 -6.99 -1.54
CA ASP A 541 -9.48 -6.76 -0.93
C ASP A 541 -8.68 -5.65 -1.62
N LEU A 542 -9.19 -5.10 -2.73
CA LEU A 542 -8.61 -3.96 -3.43
C LEU A 542 -9.26 -2.66 -2.95
N ALA A 543 -8.49 -1.56 -2.94
CA ALA A 543 -8.87 -0.31 -2.29
C ALA A 543 -10.25 0.22 -2.72
N ARG A 544 -10.61 0.15 -4.00
CA ARG A 544 -11.92 0.59 -4.51
C ARG A 544 -13.06 -0.31 -4.04
N GLY A 545 -12.85 -1.64 -3.99
CA GLY A 545 -13.84 -2.60 -3.48
C GLY A 545 -14.06 -2.45 -1.97
N ALA A 546 -12.98 -2.25 -1.21
CA ALA A 546 -12.99 -1.95 0.21
C ALA A 546 -13.70 -0.62 0.52
N LEU A 547 -13.39 0.47 -0.20
CA LEU A 547 -14.08 1.76 -0.06
C LEU A 547 -15.60 1.64 -0.35
N ARG A 548 -15.98 0.89 -1.40
CA ARG A 548 -17.39 0.60 -1.72
C ARG A 548 -18.06 -0.20 -0.60
N THR A 549 -17.39 -1.22 -0.07
CA THR A 549 -17.87 -2.01 1.09
C THR A 549 -18.04 -1.12 2.32
N GLY A 550 -17.12 -0.17 2.53
CA GLY A 550 -17.16 0.80 3.62
C GLY A 550 -18.43 1.68 3.61
N LEU A 551 -18.93 2.06 2.43
CA LEU A 551 -20.21 2.80 2.33
C LEU A 551 -21.42 1.94 2.74
N ALA A 552 -21.44 0.66 2.36
CA ALA A 552 -22.50 -0.27 2.77
C ALA A 552 -22.48 -0.53 4.28
N GLU A 553 -21.29 -0.62 4.87
CA GLU A 553 -21.08 -0.76 6.30
C GLU A 553 -21.46 0.50 7.09
N GLU A 554 -21.14 1.69 6.56
CA GLU A 554 -21.58 2.98 7.10
C GLU A 554 -23.12 3.04 7.19
N ALA A 555 -23.83 2.53 6.17
CA ALA A 555 -25.28 2.42 6.19
C ALA A 555 -25.81 1.30 7.10
N ARG A 556 -25.01 0.28 7.44
CA ARG A 556 -25.39 -0.86 8.30
C ARG A 556 -25.22 -0.57 9.80
N VAL A 557 -24.08 0.01 10.20
CA VAL A 557 -23.71 0.24 11.61
C VAL A 557 -23.49 1.71 11.98
N GLY A 558 -23.57 2.63 11.01
CA GLY A 558 -23.35 4.07 11.24
C GLY A 558 -21.87 4.48 11.27
N VAL A 559 -20.95 3.57 10.98
CA VAL A 559 -19.50 3.80 10.96
C VAL A 559 -18.88 3.06 9.78
N ASN A 560 -17.92 3.69 9.12
CA ASN A 560 -17.24 3.17 7.94
C ASN A 560 -15.86 2.62 8.32
N PRO A 561 -15.65 1.28 8.33
CA PRO A 561 -14.37 0.67 8.71
C PRO A 561 -13.23 0.95 7.72
N PHE A 562 -13.56 1.36 6.48
CA PHE A 562 -12.62 1.50 5.36
C PHE A 562 -12.51 2.96 4.88
N ARG A 563 -12.71 3.92 5.80
CA ARG A 563 -12.54 5.36 5.53
C ARG A 563 -11.06 5.77 5.55
N PHE A 564 -10.25 5.09 4.75
CA PHE A 564 -8.79 5.25 4.68
C PHE A 564 -8.31 6.16 3.52
N GLY A 565 -7.12 6.71 3.68
CA GLY A 565 -6.37 7.41 2.63
C GLY A 565 -5.40 6.48 1.90
N PHE A 566 -4.72 6.99 0.88
CA PHE A 566 -3.76 6.23 0.07
C PHE A 566 -2.32 6.70 0.31
N ILE A 567 -1.40 5.73 0.33
CA ILE A 567 0.04 5.90 0.10
C ILE A 567 0.52 4.81 -0.88
N GLY A 568 1.71 4.97 -1.43
CA GLY A 568 2.48 3.90 -2.06
C GLY A 568 3.85 3.80 -1.39
N SER A 569 4.58 2.71 -1.61
CA SER A 569 5.92 2.50 -1.05
C SER A 569 6.73 1.58 -1.98
N THR A 570 8.03 1.37 -1.73
CA THR A 570 8.77 0.38 -2.54
C THR A 570 8.45 -1.05 -2.13
N ASP A 571 8.33 -1.36 -0.83
CA ASP A 571 8.36 -2.75 -0.32
C ASP A 571 9.71 -3.42 -0.78
N THR A 572 10.80 -2.65 -0.74
CA THR A 572 12.12 -3.11 -1.22
C THR A 572 12.84 -4.00 -0.22
N HIS A 573 13.33 -5.16 -0.66
CA HIS A 573 14.05 -6.12 0.17
C HIS A 573 15.59 -5.98 0.06
N VAL A 574 16.06 -4.88 -0.53
CA VAL A 574 17.49 -4.55 -0.73
C VAL A 574 17.87 -3.19 -0.12
N SER A 575 17.10 -2.68 0.85
CA SER A 575 17.29 -1.37 1.52
C SER A 575 17.21 -0.12 0.61
N THR A 576 16.76 -0.24 -0.65
CA THR A 576 16.76 0.86 -1.64
C THR A 576 15.53 1.79 -1.54
N ALA A 577 15.30 2.38 -0.35
CA ALA A 577 14.16 3.24 -0.05
C ALA A 577 13.89 4.29 -1.16
N GLY A 578 12.73 4.22 -1.81
CA GLY A 578 12.30 5.12 -2.88
C GLY A 578 12.97 4.96 -4.25
N LEU A 579 13.62 3.81 -4.54
CA LEU A 579 14.22 3.53 -5.86
C LEU A 579 13.20 3.12 -6.93
N VAL A 580 12.31 4.05 -7.25
CA VAL A 580 11.10 3.84 -8.06
C VAL A 580 11.28 4.14 -9.57
N ARG A 581 12.50 4.05 -10.09
CA ARG A 581 12.79 4.33 -11.52
C ARG A 581 12.73 3.05 -12.35
N GLU A 582 11.88 3.05 -13.38
CA GLU A 582 11.83 1.99 -14.39
C GLU A 582 13.18 1.82 -15.13
N ASP A 583 13.92 2.90 -15.39
CA ASP A 583 15.26 2.84 -16.00
C ASP A 583 16.35 2.56 -14.95
N GLY A 584 16.88 1.33 -14.99
CA GLY A 584 17.97 0.90 -14.09
C GLY A 584 17.51 0.31 -12.76
N TRP A 585 16.25 -0.09 -12.65
CA TRP A 585 15.74 -0.88 -11.53
C TRP A 585 16.60 -2.15 -11.30
N PRO A 586 17.11 -2.39 -10.07
CA PRO A 586 18.04 -3.49 -9.80
C PRO A 586 17.36 -4.79 -9.32
N GLY A 587 16.04 -4.88 -9.38
CA GLY A 587 15.29 -5.89 -8.63
C GLY A 587 15.01 -5.47 -7.19
N HIS A 588 14.09 -6.17 -6.53
CA HIS A 588 13.87 -6.07 -5.09
C HIS A 588 14.30 -7.33 -4.33
N ALA A 589 14.28 -8.51 -4.94
CA ALA A 589 14.60 -9.79 -4.29
C ALA A 589 16.10 -10.16 -4.28
N GLY A 590 16.99 -9.17 -4.14
CA GLY A 590 18.42 -9.38 -3.84
C GLY A 590 19.18 -10.26 -4.84
N GLU A 591 19.68 -11.41 -4.37
CA GLU A 591 20.42 -12.41 -5.15
C GLU A 591 19.51 -13.24 -6.10
N ASN A 592 18.17 -13.20 -5.92
CA ASN A 592 17.21 -13.88 -6.80
C ASN A 592 16.77 -13.03 -8.02
N GLU A 593 17.19 -11.77 -8.08
CA GLU A 593 16.87 -10.80 -9.13
C GLU A 593 18.12 -10.00 -9.54
N ASP A 594 19.31 -10.62 -9.47
CA ASP A 594 20.58 -9.90 -9.57
C ASP A 594 20.98 -9.52 -11.00
N GLU A 595 20.76 -10.44 -11.95
CA GLU A 595 20.91 -10.27 -13.39
C GLU A 595 19.54 -10.21 -14.12
N PRO A 596 19.46 -9.59 -15.31
CA PRO A 596 18.21 -9.48 -16.08
C PRO A 596 17.56 -10.81 -16.48
N ALA A 597 18.32 -11.90 -16.53
CA ALA A 597 17.79 -13.23 -16.82
C ALA A 597 16.81 -13.69 -15.73
N ASP A 598 17.14 -13.43 -14.48
CA ASP A 598 16.46 -13.97 -13.31
C ASP A 598 15.29 -13.05 -12.92
N GLN A 599 15.46 -11.74 -13.07
CA GLN A 599 14.37 -10.74 -13.06
C GLN A 599 13.23 -11.06 -14.04
N LEU A 600 13.53 -11.58 -15.23
CA LEU A 600 12.53 -11.81 -16.29
C LEU A 600 11.97 -13.25 -16.33
N GLN A 601 12.62 -14.17 -15.61
CA GLN A 601 12.11 -15.52 -15.38
C GLN A 601 11.20 -15.54 -14.14
N VAL A 602 10.54 -16.68 -13.91
CA VAL A 602 9.79 -16.97 -12.69
C VAL A 602 10.05 -18.44 -12.37
N PRO A 603 10.86 -18.77 -11.34
CA PRO A 603 11.07 -20.14 -10.91
C PRO A 603 9.75 -20.80 -10.49
N GLU A 604 9.59 -22.10 -10.75
CA GLU A 604 8.40 -22.85 -10.34
C GLU A 604 8.33 -22.93 -8.81
N GLY A 605 7.39 -22.19 -8.21
CA GLY A 605 7.23 -22.10 -6.75
C GLY A 605 7.72 -20.79 -6.11
N ALA A 606 8.29 -19.85 -6.88
CA ALA A 606 8.70 -18.55 -6.35
C ALA A 606 7.51 -17.72 -5.82
N LEU A 607 7.63 -17.20 -4.58
CA LEU A 607 6.58 -16.42 -3.91
C LEU A 607 6.46 -15.00 -4.48
N VAL A 608 7.61 -14.37 -4.71
CA VAL A 608 7.77 -13.13 -5.47
C VAL A 608 8.08 -13.49 -6.92
N ARG A 609 7.55 -12.72 -7.86
CA ARG A 609 7.66 -12.99 -9.30
C ARG A 609 8.25 -11.77 -10.00
N GLY A 610 9.57 -11.70 -10.13
CA GLY A 610 10.28 -10.53 -10.70
C GLY A 610 9.66 -10.02 -12.00
N ARG A 611 9.31 -10.93 -12.93
CA ARG A 611 8.62 -10.62 -14.19
C ARG A 611 7.40 -9.70 -14.02
N THR A 612 6.57 -9.95 -13.00
CA THR A 612 5.33 -9.22 -12.69
C THR A 612 5.49 -8.25 -11.52
N ALA A 613 6.72 -8.03 -11.05
CA ALA A 613 7.05 -6.98 -10.09
C ALA A 613 7.34 -5.66 -10.82
N SER A 614 7.27 -4.55 -10.09
CA SER A 614 7.62 -3.19 -10.52
C SER A 614 8.64 -2.56 -9.55
N PRO A 615 9.12 -1.32 -9.79
CA PRO A 615 9.95 -0.55 -8.84
C PRO A 615 9.26 -0.09 -7.56
N GLY A 616 7.96 -0.35 -7.42
CA GLY A 616 7.13 0.17 -6.33
C GLY A 616 6.90 1.69 -6.41
N GLY A 617 6.17 2.23 -5.43
CA GLY A 617 5.69 3.61 -5.41
C GLY A 617 6.32 4.50 -4.34
N LEU A 618 5.78 5.71 -4.19
CA LEU A 618 6.13 6.63 -3.11
C LEU A 618 4.90 7.09 -2.33
N ALA A 619 5.12 7.36 -1.05
CA ALA A 619 4.16 7.97 -0.15
C ALA A 619 4.34 9.48 -0.23
N VAL A 620 3.25 10.20 -0.48
CA VAL A 620 3.30 11.66 -0.55
C VAL A 620 2.35 12.26 0.48
N ILE A 621 2.89 13.15 1.32
CA ILE A 621 2.21 13.68 2.51
C ILE A 621 2.13 15.21 2.41
N TRP A 622 0.93 15.78 2.50
CA TRP A 622 0.73 17.22 2.59
C TRP A 622 0.80 17.69 4.04
N ALA A 623 1.95 18.20 4.47
CA ALA A 623 2.16 18.70 5.84
C ALA A 623 2.68 20.14 5.89
N GLU A 624 2.46 20.79 7.03
CA GLU A 624 2.82 22.17 7.29
C GLU A 624 4.35 22.38 7.40
N GLU A 625 5.09 21.36 7.83
CA GLU A 625 6.55 21.30 7.92
C GLU A 625 7.03 19.84 7.83
N ASN A 626 8.30 19.60 7.49
CA ASN A 626 8.90 18.26 7.48
C ASN A 626 9.34 17.85 8.89
N SER A 627 8.36 17.58 9.76
CA SER A 627 8.60 17.00 11.07
C SER A 627 7.77 15.74 11.26
N ARG A 628 8.27 14.81 12.08
CA ARG A 628 7.59 13.55 12.37
C ARG A 628 6.18 13.77 12.89
N GLU A 629 5.97 14.77 13.74
CA GLU A 629 4.64 15.07 14.28
C GLU A 629 3.69 15.61 13.20
N ALA A 630 4.16 16.53 12.35
CA ALA A 630 3.33 17.13 11.29
C ALA A 630 3.01 16.14 10.17
N LEU A 631 3.98 15.33 9.74
CA LEU A 631 3.78 14.26 8.76
C LEU A 631 2.86 13.16 9.31
N PHE A 632 2.99 12.78 10.59
CA PHE A 632 2.09 11.81 11.21
C PHE A 632 0.66 12.34 11.34
N ASP A 633 0.48 13.62 11.71
CA ASP A 633 -0.85 14.24 11.74
C ASP A 633 -1.47 14.36 10.34
N ALA A 634 -0.64 14.52 9.30
CA ALA A 634 -1.07 14.49 7.91
C ALA A 634 -1.49 13.08 7.44
N MET A 635 -0.75 12.04 7.83
CA MET A 635 -1.16 10.64 7.64
C MET A 635 -2.48 10.33 8.35
N ARG A 636 -2.61 10.68 9.63
CA ARG A 636 -3.83 10.41 10.43
C ARG A 636 -5.06 11.18 9.93
N ARG A 637 -4.89 12.39 9.37
CA ARG A 637 -5.97 13.13 8.70
C ARG A 637 -6.18 12.74 7.23
N ARG A 638 -5.39 11.79 6.70
CA ARG A 638 -5.43 11.25 5.34
C ARG A 638 -5.15 12.27 4.23
N GLU A 639 -4.38 13.30 4.53
CA GLU A 639 -3.99 14.30 3.54
C GLU A 639 -2.75 13.82 2.75
N THR A 640 -2.89 12.62 2.20
CA THR A 640 -1.82 11.86 1.55
C THR A 640 -2.25 11.37 0.18
N TYR A 641 -1.29 10.98 -0.63
CA TYR A 641 -1.53 10.31 -1.90
C TYR A 641 -0.41 9.34 -2.24
N ALA A 642 -0.73 8.42 -3.14
CA ALA A 642 0.22 7.47 -3.70
C ALA A 642 0.69 7.93 -5.08
N THR A 643 1.95 7.68 -5.42
CA THR A 643 2.45 7.71 -6.80
C THR A 643 3.03 6.35 -7.16
N SER A 644 2.83 5.88 -8.40
CA SER A 644 3.42 4.61 -8.87
C SER A 644 4.93 4.69 -9.15
N GLY A 645 5.51 5.88 -9.15
CA GLY A 645 6.95 6.10 -9.17
C GLY A 645 7.33 7.57 -9.32
N PRO A 646 6.96 8.25 -10.42
CA PRO A 646 7.25 9.66 -10.64
C PRO A 646 6.71 10.57 -9.53
N ARG A 647 7.49 11.59 -9.14
CA ARG A 647 7.14 12.57 -8.11
C ARG A 647 6.14 13.61 -8.61
N LEU A 648 4.99 13.14 -9.04
CA LEU A 648 3.80 13.92 -9.36
C LEU A 648 3.38 14.75 -8.14
N VAL A 649 3.13 16.06 -8.32
CA VAL A 649 2.58 16.90 -7.25
C VAL A 649 1.09 17.12 -7.49
N VAL A 650 0.25 16.53 -6.63
CA VAL A 650 -1.21 16.52 -6.81
C VAL A 650 -1.95 17.15 -5.63
N ARG A 651 -2.80 18.13 -5.94
CA ARG A 651 -3.79 18.75 -5.05
C ARG A 651 -5.18 18.30 -5.48
N PHE A 652 -6.03 17.96 -4.50
CA PHE A 652 -7.43 17.64 -4.71
C PHE A 652 -8.23 18.14 -3.51
N PHE A 653 -9.28 18.91 -3.79
CA PHE A 653 -10.18 19.50 -2.80
C PHE A 653 -11.63 19.36 -3.26
N ALA A 654 -12.57 19.28 -2.32
CA ALA A 654 -14.00 19.34 -2.60
C ALA A 654 -14.67 20.47 -1.80
N GLY A 655 -15.67 21.13 -2.38
CA GLY A 655 -16.45 22.19 -1.75
C GLY A 655 -17.82 22.37 -2.42
N TRP A 656 -18.62 23.30 -1.92
CA TRP A 656 -20.01 23.51 -2.40
C TRP A 656 -20.17 24.68 -3.38
N GLY A 657 -19.10 25.42 -3.68
CA GLY A 657 -19.20 26.66 -4.44
C GLY A 657 -17.90 27.17 -5.06
N TYR A 658 -16.90 26.31 -5.30
CA TYR A 658 -15.66 26.73 -5.93
C TYR A 658 -15.94 27.42 -7.28
N PRO A 659 -15.32 28.58 -7.54
CA PRO A 659 -15.57 29.35 -8.74
C PRO A 659 -14.83 28.72 -9.93
N ALA A 660 -15.48 28.67 -11.10
CA ALA A 660 -14.91 28.00 -12.28
C ALA A 660 -13.59 28.60 -12.80
N ASP A 661 -13.22 29.82 -12.38
CA ASP A 661 -11.94 30.46 -12.69
C ASP A 661 -10.82 30.16 -11.67
N LEU A 662 -11.03 29.27 -10.68
CA LEU A 662 -10.08 29.07 -9.57
C LEU A 662 -8.67 28.68 -10.03
N CYS A 663 -8.52 27.92 -11.13
CA CYS A 663 -7.22 27.57 -11.70
C CYS A 663 -6.40 28.78 -12.20
N ASP A 664 -7.04 29.90 -12.53
CA ASP A 664 -6.38 31.14 -12.97
C ASP A 664 -6.05 32.09 -11.79
N ARG A 665 -6.42 31.73 -10.56
CA ARG A 665 -6.30 32.61 -9.38
C ARG A 665 -4.99 32.46 -8.63
N ALA A 666 -4.53 33.57 -8.05
CA ALA A 666 -3.33 33.61 -7.21
C ALA A 666 -3.59 33.08 -5.79
N ASP A 667 -4.83 33.11 -5.33
CA ASP A 667 -5.35 32.67 -4.02
C ASP A 667 -6.08 31.31 -4.10
N ALA A 668 -5.72 30.48 -5.09
CA ALA A 668 -6.39 29.22 -5.38
C ALA A 668 -6.25 28.17 -4.26
N LEU A 669 -5.08 28.08 -3.63
CA LEU A 669 -4.82 27.14 -2.54
C LEU A 669 -5.45 27.60 -1.22
N GLU A 670 -5.39 28.90 -0.94
CA GLU A 670 -6.10 29.55 0.17
C GLU A 670 -7.60 29.26 0.08
N THR A 671 -8.21 29.50 -1.09
CA THR A 671 -9.63 29.21 -1.34
C THR A 671 -9.95 27.72 -1.17
N GLY A 672 -9.07 26.82 -1.65
CA GLY A 672 -9.23 25.37 -1.50
C GLY A 672 -9.23 24.88 -0.04
N TYR A 673 -8.52 25.58 0.85
CA TYR A 673 -8.53 25.29 2.29
C TYR A 673 -9.63 26.02 3.08
N ASP A 674 -9.99 27.24 2.68
CA ASP A 674 -10.98 28.06 3.41
C ASP A 674 -12.45 27.75 3.01
N GLU A 675 -12.72 27.35 1.75
CA GLU A 675 -14.09 27.14 1.23
C GLU A 675 -14.51 25.65 1.09
N GLY A 676 -13.65 24.70 1.49
CA GLY A 676 -13.93 23.27 1.37
C GLY A 676 -13.02 22.37 2.21
N VAL A 677 -12.74 21.17 1.70
CA VAL A 677 -11.89 20.16 2.35
C VAL A 677 -10.88 19.55 1.35
N PRO A 678 -9.63 19.26 1.77
CA PRO A 678 -8.67 18.53 0.94
C PRO A 678 -9.00 17.03 0.87
N MET A 679 -8.26 16.30 0.03
CA MET A 679 -8.09 14.84 0.12
C MET A 679 -7.93 14.37 1.58
N GLY A 680 -8.61 13.29 1.96
CA GLY A 680 -8.69 12.83 3.35
C GLY A 680 -9.79 13.46 4.20
N GLY A 681 -10.36 14.58 3.75
CA GLY A 681 -11.50 15.26 4.38
C GLY A 681 -12.86 14.64 4.05
N ALA A 682 -13.90 15.11 4.73
CA ALA A 682 -15.29 14.78 4.43
C ALA A 682 -16.10 16.06 4.28
N LEU A 683 -16.96 16.12 3.26
CA LEU A 683 -17.88 17.22 3.02
C LEU A 683 -18.94 17.33 4.12
N SER A 684 -19.36 18.54 4.41
CA SER A 684 -20.59 18.83 5.17
C SER A 684 -21.84 18.42 4.37
N SER A 685 -23.00 18.31 5.03
CA SER A 685 -24.29 18.08 4.33
C SER A 685 -24.54 19.13 3.24
N ALA A 686 -25.06 18.68 2.11
CA ALA A 686 -25.25 19.49 0.90
C ALA A 686 -26.24 20.67 1.13
N PRO A 687 -25.92 21.89 0.66
CA PRO A 687 -26.90 22.96 0.53
C PRO A 687 -28.05 22.60 -0.42
N ASP A 688 -29.24 23.15 -0.19
CA ASP A 688 -30.45 22.87 -0.98
C ASP A 688 -30.23 23.05 -2.50
N GLY A 689 -30.14 21.93 -3.22
CA GLY A 689 -29.97 21.91 -4.69
C GLY A 689 -28.55 22.19 -5.20
N ALA A 690 -27.53 22.14 -4.33
CA ALA A 690 -26.12 22.18 -4.72
C ALA A 690 -25.57 20.78 -5.04
N ALA A 691 -24.52 20.74 -5.85
CA ALA A 691 -23.70 19.55 -6.11
C ALA A 691 -22.24 19.85 -5.72
N PRO A 692 -21.45 18.85 -5.29
CA PRO A 692 -20.08 19.05 -4.89
C PRO A 692 -19.23 19.43 -6.12
N THR A 693 -18.39 20.44 -5.93
CA THR A 693 -17.43 20.92 -6.91
C THR A 693 -16.02 20.65 -6.40
N PHE A 694 -15.17 20.13 -7.28
CA PHE A 694 -13.85 19.62 -6.97
C PHE A 694 -12.80 20.46 -7.68
N PHE A 695 -11.86 21.00 -6.90
CA PHE A 695 -10.69 21.68 -7.42
C PHE A 695 -9.54 20.68 -7.45
N VAL A 696 -9.03 20.39 -8.65
CA VAL A 696 -7.91 19.47 -8.87
C VAL A 696 -6.79 20.19 -9.60
N SER A 697 -5.55 19.98 -9.14
CA SER A 697 -4.35 20.55 -9.76
C SER A 697 -3.22 19.54 -9.68
N ALA A 698 -2.57 19.27 -10.80
CA ALA A 698 -1.51 18.30 -10.94
C ALA A 698 -0.32 18.91 -11.70
N LEU A 699 0.88 18.68 -11.20
CA LEU A 699 2.15 19.02 -11.85
C LEU A 699 2.94 17.72 -12.04
N ARG A 700 3.52 17.52 -13.23
CA ARG A 700 4.32 16.32 -13.50
C ARG A 700 5.62 16.26 -12.71
N ASP A 701 6.24 15.08 -12.66
CA ASP A 701 7.64 15.01 -12.25
C ASP A 701 8.52 15.69 -13.32
N ALA A 702 9.41 16.60 -12.90
CA ALA A 702 10.40 17.24 -13.76
C ALA A 702 11.33 16.21 -14.46
N MET A 703 11.46 15.01 -13.90
CA MET A 703 12.22 13.87 -14.43
C MET A 703 11.35 12.73 -14.98
N GLY A 704 10.01 12.88 -14.92
CA GLY A 704 9.02 11.96 -15.51
C GLY A 704 8.52 12.43 -16.89
N ALA A 705 7.46 11.77 -17.37
CA ALA A 705 6.83 12.09 -18.64
C ALA A 705 5.80 13.24 -18.49
N PRO A 706 5.38 13.90 -19.59
CA PRO A 706 4.27 14.85 -19.56
C PRO A 706 2.98 14.22 -19.02
N LEU A 707 2.12 14.96 -18.33
CA LEU A 707 0.78 14.48 -17.97
C LEU A 707 -0.04 14.19 -19.24
N GLN A 708 -0.86 13.14 -19.22
CA GLN A 708 -1.87 12.85 -20.23
C GLN A 708 -3.25 13.36 -19.79
N ARG A 709 -3.73 12.90 -18.63
CA ARG A 709 -5.09 13.20 -18.13
C ARG A 709 -5.20 13.19 -16.59
N VAL A 710 -6.28 13.83 -16.11
CA VAL A 710 -6.81 13.72 -14.76
C VAL A 710 -8.24 13.19 -14.83
N GLN A 711 -8.50 12.15 -14.04
CA GLN A 711 -9.82 11.55 -13.84
C GLN A 711 -10.29 11.77 -12.40
N ILE A 712 -11.61 11.84 -12.18
CA ILE A 712 -12.22 11.67 -10.85
C ILE A 712 -13.01 10.36 -10.84
N ILE A 713 -12.71 9.50 -9.87
CA ILE A 713 -13.41 8.25 -9.62
C ILE A 713 -14.41 8.49 -8.49
N LYS A 714 -15.70 8.33 -8.78
CA LYS A 714 -16.80 8.38 -7.81
C LYS A 714 -17.23 6.97 -7.46
N GLY A 715 -17.35 6.66 -6.17
CA GLY A 715 -18.08 5.48 -5.68
C GLY A 715 -19.23 5.90 -4.78
N TRP A 716 -20.38 5.23 -4.84
CA TRP A 716 -21.56 5.59 -4.06
C TRP A 716 -22.46 4.40 -3.70
N LEU A 717 -23.39 4.61 -2.77
CA LEU A 717 -24.39 3.64 -2.35
C LEU A 717 -25.80 4.06 -2.83
N GLU A 718 -26.45 3.22 -3.62
CA GLU A 718 -27.79 3.45 -4.17
C GLU A 718 -28.69 2.23 -3.91
N GLY A 719 -29.80 2.41 -3.19
CA GLY A 719 -30.78 1.34 -2.95
C GLY A 719 -30.27 0.14 -2.13
N GLY A 720 -29.05 0.21 -1.59
CA GLY A 720 -28.36 -0.91 -0.92
C GLY A 720 -27.33 -1.62 -1.81
N GLU A 721 -27.22 -1.25 -3.09
CA GLU A 721 -26.15 -1.70 -3.98
C GLU A 721 -25.06 -0.60 -4.07
N THR A 722 -23.79 -1.00 -4.17
CA THR A 722 -22.70 -0.04 -4.41
C THR A 722 -22.48 0.15 -5.90
N ARG A 723 -22.09 1.35 -6.30
CA ARG A 723 -21.83 1.76 -7.69
C ARG A 723 -20.48 2.47 -7.76
N GLU A 724 -19.92 2.54 -8.95
CA GLU A 724 -18.77 3.37 -9.27
C GLU A 724 -18.85 3.96 -10.67
N ARG A 725 -18.11 5.04 -10.92
CA ARG A 725 -17.95 5.67 -12.23
C ARG A 725 -16.68 6.50 -12.29
N VAL A 726 -15.97 6.40 -13.42
CA VAL A 726 -14.85 7.28 -13.76
C VAL A 726 -15.38 8.46 -14.59
N TYR A 727 -14.89 9.66 -14.31
CA TYR A 727 -15.10 10.87 -15.10
C TYR A 727 -13.76 11.38 -15.61
N GLU A 728 -13.67 11.65 -16.91
CA GLU A 728 -12.59 12.48 -17.47
C GLU A 728 -12.81 13.94 -17.06
N VAL A 729 -11.75 14.59 -16.59
CA VAL A 729 -11.81 15.93 -15.99
C VAL A 729 -10.89 16.92 -16.71
N ALA A 730 -9.60 16.59 -16.82
CA ALA A 730 -8.62 17.45 -17.48
C ALA A 730 -7.63 16.65 -18.34
N GLY A 731 -7.04 17.31 -19.33
CA GLY A 731 -6.10 16.71 -20.28
C GLY A 731 -6.80 16.05 -21.48
N ASP A 732 -6.16 15.05 -22.08
CA ASP A 732 -6.64 14.39 -23.30
C ASP A 732 -6.15 12.93 -23.35
N PRO A 733 -7.03 11.91 -23.24
CA PRO A 733 -6.66 10.50 -23.38
C PRO A 733 -6.23 10.13 -24.81
N ASP A 734 -6.71 10.86 -25.83
CA ASP A 734 -6.47 10.59 -27.25
C ASP A 734 -5.31 11.44 -27.82
N ASN A 735 -4.47 12.03 -26.95
CA ASN A 735 -3.38 12.96 -27.33
C ASN A 735 -2.29 12.38 -28.27
N GLY A 736 -2.35 11.09 -28.58
CA GLY A 736 -1.42 10.39 -29.47
C GLY A 736 -0.04 10.15 -28.87
N ALA A 737 0.13 10.30 -27.55
CA ALA A 737 1.38 10.01 -26.87
C ALA A 737 1.70 8.52 -26.82
N SER A 738 2.97 8.19 -26.98
CA SER A 738 3.48 6.81 -27.02
C SER A 738 4.99 6.78 -26.81
N VAL A 739 5.59 5.59 -26.76
CA VAL A 739 7.04 5.40 -26.61
C VAL A 739 7.57 4.47 -27.70
N ASP A 740 8.75 4.79 -28.25
CA ASP A 740 9.46 3.87 -29.14
C ASP A 740 10.06 2.73 -28.31
N GLU A 741 9.42 1.56 -28.31
CA GLU A 741 9.84 0.39 -27.53
C GLU A 741 11.31 -0.04 -27.77
N ALA A 742 11.90 0.29 -28.92
CA ALA A 742 13.28 -0.07 -29.25
C ALA A 742 14.34 0.92 -28.72
N THR A 743 13.94 2.12 -28.30
CA THR A 743 14.84 3.16 -27.76
C THR A 743 14.40 3.76 -26.43
N CYS A 744 13.17 3.46 -26.01
CA CYS A 744 12.44 4.07 -24.91
C CYS A 744 12.30 5.60 -25.00
N ALA A 745 12.41 6.17 -26.20
CA ALA A 745 12.17 7.59 -26.44
C ALA A 745 10.65 7.90 -26.45
N PRO A 746 10.16 8.84 -25.62
CA PRO A 746 8.76 9.26 -25.65
C PRO A 746 8.43 10.08 -26.91
N THR A 747 7.17 10.05 -27.31
CA THR A 747 6.61 10.68 -28.52
C THR A 747 5.21 11.22 -28.25
N GLY A 748 4.77 12.17 -29.08
CA GLY A 748 3.50 12.89 -28.91
C GLY A 748 3.61 14.11 -27.99
N ASP A 749 2.49 14.81 -27.84
CA ASP A 749 2.36 15.98 -26.97
C ASP A 749 1.86 15.58 -25.56
N GLY A 750 1.80 16.53 -24.63
CA GLY A 750 1.27 16.34 -23.28
C GLY A 750 1.41 17.61 -22.45
N PHE A 751 1.11 17.54 -21.15
CA PHE A 751 1.00 18.72 -20.30
C PHE A 751 2.07 18.74 -19.18
N ASP A 752 2.74 19.87 -18.96
CA ASP A 752 3.59 20.03 -17.76
C ASP A 752 2.72 20.09 -16.48
N SER A 753 1.51 20.64 -16.58
CA SER A 753 0.52 20.73 -15.49
C SER A 753 -0.92 20.67 -16.01
N LEU A 754 -1.82 20.09 -15.24
CA LEU A 754 -3.27 20.05 -15.48
C LEU A 754 -4.02 20.64 -14.27
N CYS A 755 -5.11 21.37 -14.53
CA CYS A 755 -5.96 21.95 -13.49
C CYS A 755 -7.40 22.04 -14.00
N ASP A 756 -8.39 21.75 -13.16
CA ASP A 756 -9.81 22.00 -13.45
C ASP A 756 -10.64 22.21 -12.17
N VAL A 757 -11.85 22.76 -12.34
CA VAL A 757 -12.87 22.97 -11.32
C VAL A 757 -14.16 22.24 -11.73
N TRP A 758 -14.23 20.96 -11.41
CA TRP A 758 -15.26 20.03 -11.90
C TRP A 758 -16.42 19.86 -10.92
N THR A 759 -17.66 20.02 -11.35
CA THR A 759 -18.87 19.74 -10.55
C THR A 759 -19.46 18.39 -10.93
N ASP A 760 -19.82 17.56 -9.94
CA ASP A 760 -20.49 16.27 -10.17
C ASP A 760 -21.85 16.46 -10.85
N PRO A 761 -22.03 16.03 -12.12
CA PRO A 761 -23.28 16.23 -12.85
C PRO A 761 -24.38 15.25 -12.45
N ASP A 762 -24.00 14.14 -11.79
CA ASP A 762 -24.85 13.01 -11.44
C ASP A 762 -24.94 12.87 -9.90
N PHE A 763 -24.91 14.00 -9.18
CA PHE A 763 -24.99 14.05 -7.71
C PHE A 763 -26.42 13.85 -7.18
N ASP A 764 -26.57 13.00 -6.16
CA ASP A 764 -27.78 12.84 -5.36
C ASP A 764 -27.42 13.04 -3.87
N PRO A 765 -27.95 14.08 -3.19
CA PRO A 765 -27.66 14.35 -1.78
C PRO A 765 -28.23 13.31 -0.80
N THR A 766 -28.93 12.28 -1.29
CA THR A 766 -29.40 11.16 -0.46
C THR A 766 -28.47 9.94 -0.51
N GLN A 767 -27.41 9.97 -1.32
CA GLN A 767 -26.52 8.84 -1.57
C GLN A 767 -25.14 9.06 -0.91
N PRO A 768 -24.74 8.24 0.09
CA PRO A 768 -23.37 8.25 0.60
C PRO A 768 -22.37 7.96 -0.51
N ALA A 769 -21.26 8.70 -0.55
CA ALA A 769 -20.31 8.64 -1.66
C ALA A 769 -18.85 8.91 -1.21
N PHE A 770 -17.91 8.50 -2.05
CA PHE A 770 -16.51 8.92 -2.02
C PHE A 770 -16.04 9.33 -3.41
N TYR A 771 -15.04 10.21 -3.46
CA TYR A 771 -14.43 10.72 -4.68
C TYR A 771 -12.91 10.72 -4.52
N TYR A 772 -12.16 10.24 -5.50
CA TYR A 772 -10.70 10.46 -5.55
C TYR A 772 -10.25 10.83 -6.96
N ALA A 773 -9.17 11.61 -7.06
CA ALA A 773 -8.54 11.92 -8.34
C ALA A 773 -7.48 10.87 -8.68
N ARG A 774 -7.43 10.47 -9.96
CA ARG A 774 -6.34 9.69 -10.55
C ARG A 774 -5.69 10.53 -11.65
N VAL A 775 -4.40 10.81 -11.49
CA VAL A 775 -3.57 11.55 -12.47
C VAL A 775 -2.73 10.54 -13.23
N LEU A 776 -2.57 10.70 -14.54
CA LEU A 776 -1.81 9.79 -15.39
C LEU A 776 -0.79 10.56 -16.25
N GLU A 777 0.47 10.12 -16.27
CA GLU A 777 1.48 10.59 -17.23
C GLU A 777 1.24 9.97 -18.63
N ASN A 778 1.95 10.46 -19.65
CA ASN A 778 2.03 9.81 -20.96
C ASN A 778 2.74 8.44 -20.83
N PRO A 779 2.48 7.46 -21.73
CA PRO A 779 3.08 6.14 -21.64
C PRO A 779 4.62 6.13 -21.66
N THR A 780 5.21 5.28 -20.84
CA THR A 780 6.67 5.08 -20.69
C THR A 780 7.05 3.62 -20.98
N CYS A 781 8.35 3.35 -21.21
CA CYS A 781 8.84 1.97 -21.16
C CYS A 781 8.78 1.43 -19.72
N ARG A 782 8.43 0.15 -19.58
CA ARG A 782 8.60 -0.64 -18.36
C ARG A 782 10.07 -1.04 -18.18
N TRP A 783 10.53 -1.30 -16.96
CA TRP A 783 11.88 -1.73 -16.60
C TRP A 783 12.31 -2.97 -17.38
N SER A 784 11.38 -3.90 -17.60
CA SER A 784 11.59 -5.11 -18.39
C SER A 784 11.99 -4.78 -19.83
N ARG A 785 11.42 -3.72 -20.41
CA ARG A 785 11.78 -3.22 -21.75
C ARG A 785 13.14 -2.52 -21.75
N TYR A 786 13.48 -1.75 -20.71
CA TYR A 786 14.82 -1.17 -20.56
C TYR A 786 15.91 -2.27 -20.44
N ALA A 787 15.69 -3.28 -19.60
CA ALA A 787 16.59 -4.42 -19.45
C ALA A 787 16.78 -5.19 -20.77
N CYS A 788 15.68 -5.54 -21.45
CA CYS A 788 15.74 -6.24 -22.74
C CYS A 788 16.40 -5.41 -23.86
N ASN A 789 16.21 -4.09 -23.87
CA ASN A 789 16.92 -3.20 -24.81
C ASN A 789 18.42 -3.14 -24.51
N ALA A 790 18.83 -3.16 -23.23
CA ALA A 790 20.25 -3.16 -22.84
C ALA A 790 20.98 -4.46 -23.25
N LEU A 791 20.29 -5.60 -23.25
CA LEU A 791 20.82 -6.89 -23.72
C LEU A 791 21.01 -6.97 -25.25
N GLY A 792 20.37 -6.09 -26.04
CA GLY A 792 20.58 -6.00 -27.49
C GLY A 792 20.17 -7.25 -28.29
N LEU A 793 19.17 -7.99 -27.83
CA LEU A 793 18.76 -9.29 -28.36
C LEU A 793 17.98 -9.19 -29.69
N ASP A 794 18.12 -10.21 -30.54
CA ASP A 794 17.30 -10.41 -31.74
C ASP A 794 16.33 -11.59 -31.56
N CYS A 795 15.05 -11.29 -31.35
CA CYS A 795 13.99 -12.28 -31.20
C CYS A 795 13.75 -13.16 -32.44
N ALA A 796 14.32 -12.83 -33.61
CA ALA A 796 14.27 -13.70 -34.79
C ALA A 796 15.36 -14.79 -34.78
N THR A 797 16.38 -14.68 -33.92
CA THR A 797 17.49 -15.65 -33.81
C THR A 797 17.77 -16.17 -32.40
N LEU A 798 17.14 -15.60 -31.37
CA LEU A 798 17.22 -16.05 -29.99
C LEU A 798 16.66 -17.49 -29.82
N PRO A 799 17.39 -18.43 -29.21
CA PRO A 799 16.87 -19.77 -28.92
C PRO A 799 15.71 -19.73 -27.91
N ALA A 800 14.73 -20.63 -28.08
CA ALA A 800 13.57 -20.72 -27.18
C ALA A 800 13.91 -21.26 -25.78
N ASP A 801 15.09 -21.88 -25.63
CA ASP A 801 15.71 -22.32 -24.38
C ASP A 801 16.74 -21.30 -23.83
N SER A 802 16.76 -20.07 -24.36
CA SER A 802 17.57 -18.99 -23.81
C SER A 802 16.97 -18.49 -22.48
N PRO A 803 17.78 -18.22 -21.44
CA PRO A 803 17.29 -17.59 -20.20
C PRO A 803 16.67 -16.20 -20.46
N HIS A 804 17.05 -15.53 -21.56
CA HIS A 804 16.47 -14.25 -21.96
C HIS A 804 15.28 -14.38 -22.93
N ALA A 805 14.73 -15.58 -23.17
CA ALA A 805 13.59 -15.77 -24.07
C ALA A 805 12.35 -14.95 -23.65
N ALA A 806 12.25 -14.62 -22.36
CA ALA A 806 11.28 -13.67 -21.81
C ALA A 806 11.26 -12.30 -22.53
N CYS A 807 12.40 -11.79 -23.00
CA CYS A 807 12.48 -10.54 -23.77
C CYS A 807 11.76 -10.57 -25.13
N CYS A 808 11.27 -11.74 -25.54
CA CYS A 808 10.53 -12.00 -26.76
C CYS A 808 9.12 -12.55 -26.49
N ASP A 809 8.69 -12.56 -25.23
CA ASP A 809 7.38 -13.01 -24.79
C ASP A 809 6.37 -11.85 -24.86
N PRO A 810 5.40 -11.87 -25.80
CA PRO A 810 4.45 -10.77 -25.98
C PRO A 810 3.42 -10.66 -24.84
N ALA A 811 3.44 -11.55 -23.84
CA ALA A 811 2.66 -11.43 -22.62
C ALA A 811 3.30 -10.50 -21.58
N ILE A 812 4.58 -10.13 -21.72
CA ILE A 812 5.24 -9.15 -20.84
C ILE A 812 4.96 -7.74 -21.37
N PRO A 813 4.38 -6.81 -20.57
CA PRO A 813 4.21 -5.43 -20.98
C PRO A 813 5.55 -4.76 -21.32
N HIS A 814 5.65 -4.21 -22.53
CA HIS A 814 6.77 -3.37 -22.96
C HIS A 814 6.67 -1.95 -22.38
N THR A 815 5.47 -1.50 -22.07
CA THR A 815 5.13 -0.12 -21.72
C THR A 815 4.12 -0.09 -20.60
N LEU A 816 4.14 0.95 -19.78
CA LEU A 816 3.12 1.20 -18.76
C LEU A 816 2.69 2.68 -18.74
N GLN A 817 1.74 3.01 -17.86
CA GLN A 817 1.26 4.38 -17.68
C GLN A 817 1.28 4.76 -16.20
N GLU A 818 2.32 5.52 -15.85
CA GLU A 818 2.57 6.07 -14.52
C GLU A 818 1.46 6.98 -14.02
N ARG A 819 1.26 7.03 -12.71
CA ARG A 819 0.06 7.62 -12.10
C ARG A 819 0.22 8.06 -10.64
N ALA A 820 -0.74 8.86 -10.21
CA ALA A 820 -0.99 9.17 -8.81
C ALA A 820 -2.46 8.94 -8.44
N TRP A 821 -2.71 8.54 -7.20
CA TRP A 821 -4.05 8.37 -6.62
C TRP A 821 -4.16 9.19 -5.33
N THR A 822 -5.05 10.19 -5.31
CA THR A 822 -5.28 10.99 -4.09
C THR A 822 -6.08 10.22 -3.06
N SER A 823 -5.84 10.44 -1.77
CA SER A 823 -6.79 9.96 -0.74
C SER A 823 -8.22 10.43 -1.05
N PRO A 824 -9.25 9.61 -0.79
CA PRO A 824 -10.62 10.01 -1.10
C PRO A 824 -11.09 11.21 -0.28
N VAL A 825 -12.13 11.87 -0.80
CA VAL A 825 -13.01 12.78 -0.06
C VAL A 825 -14.37 12.12 0.07
N TRP A 826 -14.94 12.11 1.27
CA TRP A 826 -16.23 11.45 1.56
C TRP A 826 -17.40 12.42 1.63
N TYR A 827 -18.59 11.92 1.32
CA TYR A 827 -19.88 12.57 1.53
C TYR A 827 -20.84 11.61 2.24
N SER A 828 -21.42 12.08 3.35
CA SER A 828 -22.46 11.39 4.13
C SER A 828 -23.65 12.35 4.27
N PRO A 829 -24.89 11.97 3.89
CA PRO A 829 -26.08 12.82 3.94
C PRO A 829 -26.42 13.43 5.32
#